data_AF-A0A8H6F159-F1
#
_entry.id   AF-A0A8H6F159-F1
#
_cell.length_a   1.000
_cell.length_b   1.000
_cell.length_c   1.000
_cell.angle_alpha   90.00
_cell.angle_beta   90.00
_cell.angle_gamma   90.00
#
_symmetry.space_group_name_H-M   'P 1'
#
loop_
_entity.id
_entity.type
_entity.pdbx_description
1 polymer ?
#
loop_
_entity_poly.entity_id
_entity_poly.type
_entity_poly.pdbx_seq_one_letter_code
_entity_poly.pdbx_strand_id
1 'polypeptide(L)'
;MSVDPTTSNNQTNNQELSNLSLQIDETSSSNVERKKRPLNLIPSSPPESPNARDSTSDNMIYIGEEFTEHLEQSEEMEDCFQSINEIFEIIQQREVYDNPEFEVVAKRLTLLRIEIENLVYSERNSTNPSQTKKIHVTFQPKISTIAFQQVEKRQQQQQQQQQQQPIYIHHSIRPTMSLINPIKVKRVNLAYSQNSPIEWFDNLQLSLNSYTDLTVLDPKLPDYHSIITDKDDKTVLDAKELFSETILLHHESISLLPLGRFNKIIITDTDEGLNLVASEPNIVLQQWTPNCETTRDNLLGVLFNSGELLILGRKNVQLSNYVIRINVFNILVEKYNIQCDLENMFVTAEEYKKLKIKYFAFSKYHGSLALTIVDHNDSLLLFTIDEKTFATTLLFEKKLDIRVLKIVWSIDYEYLIVIGLDSSITSYLVKDNFEKSSVIHPPTRFKTFCYKFVKSDDKSYLISAFTGKIVVSEIGGANYEFKLDTYAACNSIVSGITNGVLTLLLSFDTGKFKTIKFDITSKDFTQVPLDKSIIAFVNKSLYAYQFQNDNDSSKGTPEPIMKLFGINSLPNGTLAIFYKVTSANVIEYRSMAFSDVNIRFLKLSEPIGNEYQVHNRTSIAKFIENCIGDFHNFPTISNDLRLLRKDRVNKFIENFKTFKEQYLLSNFDFGPDLHPSSDFETTLKKNFIENSVVIQAQYLYILATFIESGLTPISFEKPTEVDVMVKEIQDYKKSIENSIIIYLRKLILGFYNGKTVTDEYGKFSLITMLKQLRRLNDVTEFNISESAAVTTKTRYYSETFQVSVNDIDDDNNLHIVSTSGHGWTQCQLTNIPLLQMNNKTDERAQFRYAIRDEEFGELVNTLLDTIDFCYITGNKIYPLK
;
A
#
# COMPACT_ATOMS: atom_id res chain seq x y z
N MET A 1 -41.18 -31.27 -47.44
CA MET A 1 -41.21 -32.72 -47.75
C MET A 1 -40.31 -33.41 -46.75
N SER A 2 -40.89 -34.37 -46.03
CA SER A 2 -40.30 -35.27 -45.03
C SER A 2 -39.02 -35.96 -45.53
N VAL A 3 -38.05 -36.40 -44.72
CA VAL A 3 -38.12 -37.40 -43.64
C VAL A 3 -36.74 -37.41 -42.91
N ASP A 4 -36.72 -37.26 -41.58
CA ASP A 4 -35.76 -37.92 -40.66
C ASP A 4 -36.25 -39.37 -40.43
N PRO A 5 -35.45 -40.40 -40.06
CA PRO A 5 -34.56 -40.38 -38.87
C PRO A 5 -33.38 -41.40 -38.87
N THR A 6 -32.54 -41.41 -37.83
CA THR A 6 -32.49 -42.49 -36.80
C THR A 6 -31.43 -42.23 -35.74
N THR A 7 -31.92 -42.24 -34.50
CA THR A 7 -31.24 -42.27 -33.21
C THR A 7 -30.81 -43.69 -32.82
N SER A 8 -29.74 -43.82 -32.02
CA SER A 8 -29.70 -44.82 -30.95
C SER A 8 -28.78 -44.39 -29.81
N ASN A 9 -29.41 -44.13 -28.66
CA ASN A 9 -28.79 -43.98 -27.35
C ASN A 9 -28.16 -45.30 -26.88
N ASN A 10 -27.11 -45.20 -26.05
CA ASN A 10 -27.00 -46.02 -24.85
C ASN A 10 -26.21 -45.28 -23.76
N GLN A 11 -26.87 -45.03 -22.63
CA GLN A 11 -26.29 -44.64 -21.35
C GLN A 11 -25.75 -45.89 -20.64
N THR A 12 -24.64 -45.78 -19.88
CA THR A 12 -24.60 -45.90 -18.40
C THR A 12 -23.17 -46.05 -17.84
N ASN A 13 -22.89 -45.25 -16.81
CA ASN A 13 -22.14 -45.52 -15.56
C ASN A 13 -20.78 -46.27 -15.59
N ASN A 14 -19.69 -45.64 -15.12
CA ASN A 14 -19.27 -45.60 -13.70
C ASN A 14 -17.86 -45.02 -13.49
N GLN A 15 -17.76 -44.23 -12.40
CA GLN A 15 -16.69 -44.02 -11.43
C GLN A 15 -15.19 -44.32 -11.72
N GLU A 16 -14.41 -43.27 -11.43
CA GLU A 16 -13.18 -43.22 -10.60
C GLU A 16 -11.82 -43.76 -11.08
N LEU A 17 -10.82 -42.95 -10.71
CA LEU A 17 -9.42 -43.26 -10.36
C LEU A 17 -8.30 -43.05 -11.41
N SER A 18 -7.52 -42.01 -11.07
CA SER A 18 -6.05 -41.98 -10.94
C SER A 18 -5.16 -41.97 -12.18
N ASN A 19 -4.36 -40.90 -12.25
CA ASN A 19 -2.91 -40.87 -12.48
C ASN A 19 -2.30 -42.12 -13.11
N LEU A 20 -1.74 -41.97 -14.33
CA LEU A 20 -0.35 -42.34 -14.55
C LEU A 20 0.20 -41.79 -15.86
N SER A 21 1.36 -41.19 -15.70
CA SER A 21 2.36 -40.75 -16.64
C SER A 21 2.76 -41.85 -17.64
N LEU A 22 3.01 -41.47 -18.88
CA LEU A 22 3.86 -42.22 -19.81
C LEU A 22 4.79 -41.23 -20.55
N GLN A 23 6.08 -41.30 -20.20
CA GLN A 23 7.19 -41.11 -21.15
C GLN A 23 7.13 -42.33 -22.13
N ILE A 24 7.69 -42.37 -23.35
CA ILE A 24 9.00 -42.00 -23.89
C ILE A 24 8.84 -42.06 -25.43
N ASP A 25 9.45 -41.16 -26.20
CA ASP A 25 10.37 -41.58 -27.27
C ASP A 25 11.23 -40.41 -27.80
N GLU A 26 12.53 -40.61 -27.65
CA GLU A 26 13.63 -39.80 -28.16
C GLU A 26 13.99 -40.22 -29.59
N THR A 27 14.38 -39.26 -30.43
CA THR A 27 15.50 -39.37 -31.40
C THR A 27 15.88 -37.93 -31.79
N SER A 28 16.89 -37.30 -31.18
CA SER A 28 18.34 -37.42 -31.42
C SER A 28 18.82 -36.85 -32.77
N SER A 29 19.47 -35.67 -32.73
CA SER A 29 20.77 -35.45 -33.40
C SER A 29 21.45 -34.13 -32.99
N SER A 30 22.53 -34.31 -32.20
CA SER A 30 23.87 -33.69 -32.26
C SER A 30 24.05 -32.17 -32.04
N ASN A 31 24.61 -31.69 -30.93
CA ASN A 31 25.99 -31.80 -30.36
C ASN A 31 26.94 -30.66 -30.82
N VAL A 32 27.33 -29.77 -29.88
CA VAL A 32 28.74 -29.43 -29.57
C VAL A 32 28.86 -29.06 -28.06
N GLU A 33 29.90 -29.62 -27.43
CA GLU A 33 30.19 -29.76 -26.01
C GLU A 33 30.69 -28.50 -25.26
N ARG A 34 30.52 -28.48 -23.93
CA ARG A 34 31.58 -28.07 -22.97
C ARG A 34 31.40 -28.76 -21.60
N LYS A 35 32.52 -29.29 -21.09
CA LYS A 35 32.73 -30.25 -19.97
C LYS A 35 32.26 -29.77 -18.57
N LYS A 36 31.69 -30.69 -17.78
CA LYS A 36 31.70 -30.73 -16.30
C LYS A 36 32.01 -32.17 -15.81
N ARG A 37 32.76 -32.31 -14.71
CA ARG A 37 32.99 -33.57 -13.97
C ARG A 37 32.43 -33.44 -12.53
N PRO A 38 32.15 -34.56 -11.83
CA PRO A 38 30.97 -34.71 -10.97
C PRO A 38 31.27 -34.77 -9.46
N LEU A 39 30.21 -34.58 -8.67
CA LEU A 39 30.10 -34.86 -7.23
C LEU A 39 29.37 -36.19 -7.01
N ASN A 40 29.95 -37.09 -6.22
CA ASN A 40 29.35 -38.34 -5.75
C ASN A 40 28.71 -38.17 -4.36
N LEU A 41 27.67 -38.95 -4.09
CA LEU A 41 26.84 -38.91 -2.89
C LEU A 41 26.57 -40.34 -2.37
N ILE A 42 26.51 -40.48 -1.03
CA ILE A 42 25.69 -41.43 -0.20
C ILE A 42 26.30 -42.84 0.06
N PRO A 43 25.92 -43.65 1.12
CA PRO A 43 25.12 -43.46 2.37
C PRO A 43 25.76 -44.02 3.69
N SER A 44 25.12 -43.79 4.86
CA SER A 44 24.78 -44.89 5.83
C SER A 44 23.90 -44.45 7.02
N SER A 45 22.92 -45.30 7.35
CA SER A 45 21.90 -45.28 8.43
C SER A 45 22.41 -45.87 9.78
N PRO A 46 21.64 -45.77 10.91
CA PRO A 46 22.11 -45.98 12.30
C PRO A 46 21.74 -47.36 12.92
N PRO A 47 22.26 -47.72 14.13
CA PRO A 47 21.73 -48.84 14.91
C PRO A 47 21.18 -48.49 16.32
N GLU A 48 20.05 -49.14 16.60
CA GLU A 48 19.42 -49.73 17.81
C GLU A 48 19.91 -49.47 19.26
N SER A 49 18.91 -49.41 20.16
CA SER A 49 18.95 -49.44 21.64
C SER A 49 18.83 -50.86 22.25
N PRO A 50 19.21 -51.05 23.53
CA PRO A 50 18.38 -51.89 24.41
C PRO A 50 18.19 -51.38 25.86
N ASN A 51 17.07 -51.81 26.46
CA ASN A 51 16.57 -51.57 27.83
C ASN A 51 17.33 -52.32 28.96
N ALA A 52 17.34 -51.77 30.18
CA ALA A 52 17.18 -52.52 31.45
C ALA A 52 16.84 -51.58 32.64
N ARG A 53 16.04 -52.10 33.59
CA ARG A 53 15.34 -51.43 34.71
C ARG A 53 16.09 -51.47 36.06
N ASP A 54 15.68 -50.53 36.93
CA ASP A 54 15.58 -50.52 38.41
C ASP A 54 16.84 -50.54 39.29
N SER A 55 17.08 -49.44 40.04
CA SER A 55 16.88 -49.35 41.50
C SER A 55 17.69 -48.20 42.15
N THR A 56 17.16 -47.71 43.29
CA THR A 56 17.78 -46.82 44.30
C THR A 56 17.63 -45.30 44.13
N SER A 57 16.46 -44.83 44.58
CA SER A 57 16.29 -43.60 45.35
C SER A 57 17.22 -43.59 46.57
N ASP A 58 18.00 -42.51 46.73
CA ASP A 58 18.40 -41.88 48.01
C ASP A 58 19.64 -40.96 47.91
N ASN A 59 20.23 -40.77 46.72
CA ASN A 59 21.35 -39.82 46.51
C ASN A 59 21.02 -38.57 45.65
N MET A 60 19.76 -38.32 45.35
CA MET A 60 19.32 -37.25 44.42
C MET A 60 18.95 -35.91 45.06
N ILE A 61 19.29 -35.68 46.33
CA ILE A 61 19.01 -34.39 46.99
C ILE A 61 20.28 -33.57 47.27
N TYR A 62 21.48 -34.19 47.26
CA TYR A 62 22.74 -33.47 47.54
C TYR A 62 23.57 -33.09 46.30
N ILE A 63 23.17 -33.52 45.09
CA ILE A 63 23.82 -33.15 43.83
C ILE A 63 23.08 -31.98 43.15
N GLY A 64 21.88 -31.64 43.59
CA GLY A 64 21.09 -30.53 43.04
C GLY A 64 21.69 -29.16 43.35
N GLU A 65 22.02 -28.89 44.61
CA GLU A 65 22.46 -27.55 45.05
C GLU A 65 23.87 -27.18 44.55
N GLU A 66 24.85 -28.11 44.58
CA GLU A 66 26.19 -27.86 44.03
C GLU A 66 26.18 -27.68 42.50
N PHE A 67 25.25 -28.33 41.78
CA PHE A 67 25.16 -28.20 40.32
C PHE A 67 24.45 -26.91 39.90
N THR A 68 23.47 -26.42 40.66
CA THR A 68 22.86 -25.09 40.45
C THR A 68 23.80 -23.96 40.85
N GLU A 69 24.57 -24.06 41.94
CA GLU A 69 25.58 -23.04 42.28
C GLU A 69 26.68 -22.96 41.21
N HIS A 70 27.08 -24.10 40.62
CA HIS A 70 28.05 -24.10 39.51
C HIS A 70 27.47 -23.56 38.19
N LEU A 71 26.17 -23.72 37.94
CA LEU A 71 25.50 -23.13 36.77
C LEU A 71 25.31 -21.62 36.92
N GLU A 72 24.83 -21.15 38.08
CA GLU A 72 24.65 -19.73 38.38
C GLU A 72 26.00 -18.99 38.39
N GLN A 73 27.07 -19.61 38.93
CA GLN A 73 28.42 -19.04 38.85
C GLN A 73 28.97 -19.02 37.42
N SER A 74 28.59 -19.97 36.55
CA SER A 74 28.98 -19.96 35.13
C SER A 74 28.23 -18.87 34.35
N GLU A 75 26.93 -18.68 34.62
CA GLU A 75 26.12 -17.63 34.00
C GLU A 75 26.54 -16.22 34.46
N GLU A 76 26.81 -16.01 35.75
CA GLU A 76 27.35 -14.74 36.26
C GLU A 76 28.75 -14.42 35.68
N MET A 77 29.56 -15.45 35.43
CA MET A 77 30.88 -15.28 34.82
C MET A 77 30.75 -14.93 33.33
N GLU A 78 29.79 -15.52 32.61
CA GLU A 78 29.48 -15.21 31.22
C GLU A 78 28.89 -13.79 31.05
N ASP A 79 28.05 -13.35 31.98
CA ASP A 79 27.53 -11.97 32.04
C ASP A 79 28.61 -10.94 32.39
N CYS A 80 29.56 -11.29 33.27
CA CYS A 80 30.75 -10.48 33.51
C CYS A 80 31.63 -10.38 32.26
N PHE A 81 31.79 -11.46 31.49
CA PHE A 81 32.54 -11.43 30.24
C PHE A 81 31.85 -10.61 29.16
N GLN A 82 30.53 -10.70 29.06
CA GLN A 82 29.72 -9.87 28.17
C GLN A 82 29.89 -8.38 28.52
N SER A 83 29.81 -8.04 29.80
CA SER A 83 29.96 -6.67 30.31
C SER A 83 31.37 -6.11 30.08
N ILE A 84 32.41 -6.93 30.24
CA ILE A 84 33.80 -6.52 29.96
C ILE A 84 34.00 -6.30 28.46
N ASN A 85 33.43 -7.15 27.61
CA ASN A 85 33.50 -6.99 26.14
C ASN A 85 32.73 -5.75 25.67
N GLU A 86 31.58 -5.44 26.27
CA GLU A 86 30.84 -4.20 25.98
C GLU A 86 31.62 -2.95 26.43
N ILE A 87 32.30 -3.00 27.58
CA ILE A 87 33.20 -1.91 28.00
C ILE A 87 34.36 -1.76 27.01
N PHE A 88 34.89 -2.87 26.47
CA PHE A 88 35.90 -2.86 25.41
C PHE A 88 35.39 -2.20 24.12
N GLU A 89 34.17 -2.50 23.68
CA GLU A 89 33.56 -1.87 22.50
C GLU A 89 33.27 -0.39 22.72
N ILE A 90 32.78 0.00 23.91
CA ILE A 90 32.52 1.41 24.25
C ILE A 90 33.82 2.22 24.27
N ILE A 91 34.92 1.63 24.73
CA ILE A 91 36.23 2.26 24.72
C ILE A 91 36.78 2.38 23.29
N GLN A 92 36.58 1.38 22.42
CA GLN A 92 36.98 1.45 21.01
C GLN A 92 36.15 2.42 20.17
N GLN A 93 34.86 2.60 20.49
CA GLN A 93 33.96 3.50 19.75
C GLN A 93 34.09 4.98 20.13
N ARG A 94 34.80 5.33 21.22
CA ARG A 94 35.09 6.73 21.57
C ARG A 94 36.47 7.13 21.06
N GLU A 95 36.50 7.92 19.98
CA GLU A 95 37.69 8.60 19.45
C GLU A 95 38.40 9.42 20.56
N VAL A 96 39.40 8.85 21.22
CA VAL A 96 40.36 9.60 22.06
C VAL A 96 41.76 9.01 21.81
N TYR A 97 42.33 9.34 20.66
CA TYR A 97 43.62 8.79 20.21
C TYR A 97 44.88 9.52 20.73
N ASP A 98 44.76 10.52 21.60
CA ASP A 98 45.92 11.36 21.98
C ASP A 98 46.24 11.44 23.49
N ASN A 99 45.84 10.45 24.31
CA ASN A 99 46.24 10.41 25.73
C ASN A 99 47.18 9.23 26.04
N PRO A 100 48.48 9.46 26.36
CA PRO A 100 49.45 8.41 26.62
C PRO A 100 49.15 7.57 27.88
N GLU A 101 48.33 8.06 28.82
CA GLU A 101 47.88 7.24 29.95
C GLU A 101 46.90 6.13 29.51
N PHE A 102 46.18 6.34 28.40
CA PHE A 102 45.22 5.37 27.88
C PHE A 102 45.87 4.21 27.14
N GLU A 103 47.04 4.42 26.53
CA GLU A 103 47.83 3.34 25.90
C GLU A 103 48.31 2.33 26.95
N VAL A 104 48.66 2.81 28.15
CA VAL A 104 49.07 1.96 29.29
C VAL A 104 47.88 1.14 29.81
N VAL A 105 46.68 1.75 29.87
CA VAL A 105 45.44 1.08 30.28
C VAL A 105 45.01 0.05 29.23
N ALA A 106 45.06 0.38 27.94
CA ALA A 106 44.75 -0.53 26.85
C ALA A 106 45.70 -1.74 26.83
N LYS A 107 47.03 -1.52 26.97
CA LYS A 107 48.02 -2.61 27.06
C LYS A 107 47.77 -3.53 28.27
N ARG A 108 47.39 -2.96 29.42
CA ARG A 108 47.05 -3.75 30.62
C ARG A 108 45.76 -4.55 30.44
N LEU A 109 44.74 -3.98 29.79
CA LEU A 109 43.48 -4.65 29.51
C LEU A 109 43.64 -5.77 28.48
N THR A 110 44.48 -5.59 27.45
CA THR A 110 44.79 -6.66 26.49
C THR A 110 45.56 -7.81 27.15
N LEU A 111 46.50 -7.51 28.05
CA LEU A 111 47.18 -8.53 28.86
C LEU A 111 46.20 -9.28 29.76
N LEU A 112 45.26 -8.56 30.38
CA LEU A 112 44.20 -9.15 31.21
C LEU A 112 43.31 -10.11 30.40
N ARG A 113 42.94 -9.73 29.18
CA ARG A 113 42.17 -10.58 28.25
C ARG A 113 42.92 -11.87 27.91
N ILE A 114 44.22 -11.77 27.63
CA ILE A 114 45.06 -12.94 27.33
C ILE A 114 45.20 -13.85 28.55
N GLU A 115 45.37 -13.29 29.75
CA GLU A 115 45.41 -14.08 31.00
C GLU A 115 44.08 -14.79 31.26
N ILE A 116 42.96 -14.12 31.00
CA ILE A 116 41.60 -14.67 31.13
C ILE A 116 41.36 -15.80 30.12
N GLU A 117 41.70 -15.60 28.84
CA GLU A 117 41.54 -16.63 27.81
C GLU A 117 42.38 -17.87 28.12
N ASN A 118 43.59 -17.69 28.67
CA ASN A 118 44.43 -18.79 29.14
C ASN A 118 43.85 -19.49 30.39
N LEU A 119 43.17 -18.75 31.28
CA LEU A 119 42.54 -19.31 32.48
C LEU A 119 41.34 -20.19 32.11
N VAL A 120 40.48 -19.71 31.19
CA VAL A 120 39.35 -20.48 30.63
C VAL A 120 39.83 -21.73 29.90
N TYR A 121 40.96 -21.64 29.18
CA TYR A 121 41.58 -22.79 28.53
C TYR A 121 42.15 -23.81 29.53
N SER A 122 42.60 -23.35 30.70
CA SER A 122 43.10 -24.21 31.78
C SER A 122 41.97 -24.87 32.59
N GLU A 123 40.87 -24.18 32.83
CA GLU A 123 39.69 -24.72 33.54
C GLU A 123 38.96 -25.79 32.72
N ARG A 124 38.83 -25.59 31.40
CA ARG A 124 38.26 -26.60 30.50
C ARG A 124 39.08 -27.90 30.41
N ASN A 125 40.35 -27.88 30.84
CA ASN A 125 41.27 -29.02 30.73
C ASN A 125 41.75 -29.58 32.08
N SER A 126 41.22 -29.11 33.22
CA SER A 126 41.61 -29.57 34.56
C SER A 126 40.59 -30.56 35.15
N THR A 127 41.03 -31.77 35.51
CA THR A 127 40.20 -32.78 36.20
C THR A 127 40.45 -32.83 37.71
N ASN A 128 40.75 -31.69 38.38
CA ASN A 128 40.93 -31.67 39.84
C ASN A 128 40.35 -30.39 40.51
N PRO A 129 39.36 -30.49 41.43
CA PRO A 129 38.66 -29.32 42.02
C PRO A 129 39.45 -28.52 43.07
N SER A 130 40.63 -29.01 43.48
CA SER A 130 41.35 -28.48 44.65
C SER A 130 42.37 -27.37 44.33
N GLN A 131 42.61 -27.06 43.04
CA GLN A 131 43.46 -25.92 42.63
C GLN A 131 42.65 -24.63 42.36
N THR A 132 41.37 -24.73 42.03
CA THR A 132 40.50 -23.59 41.68
C THR A 132 40.22 -22.66 42.87
N LYS A 133 40.04 -23.22 44.09
CA LYS A 133 39.80 -22.44 45.31
C LYS A 133 40.95 -21.55 45.77
N LYS A 134 42.20 -21.81 45.37
CA LYS A 134 43.37 -20.99 45.77
C LYS A 134 43.60 -19.78 44.85
N ILE A 135 43.11 -19.83 43.62
CA ILE A 135 43.28 -18.74 42.64
C ILE A 135 42.22 -17.66 42.87
N HIS A 136 41.00 -18.06 43.27
CA HIS A 136 39.87 -17.15 43.45
C HIS A 136 40.04 -16.11 44.57
N VAL A 137 40.76 -16.43 45.66
CA VAL A 137 40.90 -15.55 46.84
C VAL A 137 41.91 -14.40 46.62
N THR A 138 42.75 -14.46 45.59
CA THR A 138 43.84 -13.48 45.42
C THR A 138 43.50 -12.35 44.44
N PHE A 139 42.52 -12.52 43.56
CA PHE A 139 42.20 -11.57 42.49
C PHE A 139 41.11 -10.54 42.83
N GLN A 140 40.22 -10.80 43.80
CA GLN A 140 39.13 -9.88 44.15
C GLN A 140 39.50 -8.59 44.94
N PRO A 141 40.57 -8.47 45.76
CA PRO A 141 40.69 -7.27 46.61
C PRO A 141 41.42 -6.06 46.00
N LYS A 142 42.12 -6.19 44.87
CA LYS A 142 43.08 -5.14 44.41
C LYS A 142 42.66 -4.30 43.20
N ILE A 143 41.75 -4.79 42.35
CA ILE A 143 41.32 -4.06 41.14
C ILE A 143 40.08 -3.19 41.40
N SER A 144 39.16 -3.63 42.27
CA SER A 144 37.94 -2.88 42.63
C SER A 144 38.25 -1.58 43.39
N THR A 145 39.23 -1.60 44.29
CA THR A 145 39.50 -0.48 45.21
C THR A 145 40.14 0.74 44.53
N ILE A 146 40.94 0.55 43.47
CA ILE A 146 41.63 1.66 42.78
C ILE A 146 40.72 2.33 41.74
N ALA A 147 39.87 1.55 41.06
CA ALA A 147 38.92 2.07 40.08
C ALA A 147 37.78 2.85 40.74
N PHE A 148 37.22 2.35 41.86
CA PHE A 148 36.16 3.06 42.59
C PHE A 148 36.63 4.40 43.19
N GLN A 149 37.84 4.46 43.75
CA GLN A 149 38.37 5.69 44.34
C GLN A 149 38.65 6.80 43.31
N GLN A 150 38.93 6.46 42.05
CA GLN A 150 39.12 7.45 40.98
C GLN A 150 37.78 7.96 40.41
N VAL A 151 36.75 7.11 40.38
CA VAL A 151 35.39 7.49 39.94
C VAL A 151 34.70 8.39 40.97
N GLU A 152 34.80 8.09 42.27
CA GLU A 152 34.26 8.95 43.33
C GLU A 152 34.92 10.33 43.36
N LYS A 153 36.25 10.42 43.15
CA LYS A 153 36.95 11.71 43.07
C LYS A 153 36.50 12.56 41.88
N ARG A 154 36.17 11.94 40.73
CA ARG A 154 35.64 12.66 39.56
C ARG A 154 34.19 13.09 39.74
N GLN A 155 33.35 12.28 40.39
CA GLN A 155 31.98 12.67 40.71
C GLN A 155 31.91 13.81 41.74
N GLN A 156 32.78 13.82 42.75
CA GLN A 156 32.86 14.93 43.71
C GLN A 156 33.37 16.23 43.06
N GLN A 157 34.31 16.16 42.11
CA GLN A 157 34.74 17.35 41.34
C GLN A 157 33.66 17.88 40.40
N GLN A 158 32.86 17.01 39.79
CA GLN A 158 31.74 17.43 38.93
C GLN A 158 30.57 18.03 39.74
N GLN A 159 30.27 17.49 40.93
CA GLN A 159 29.25 18.08 41.80
C GLN A 159 29.65 19.45 42.35
N GLN A 160 30.95 19.68 42.62
CA GLN A 160 31.43 21.02 43.02
C GLN A 160 31.38 22.05 41.88
N GLN A 161 31.52 21.62 40.62
CA GLN A 161 31.37 22.52 39.47
C GLN A 161 29.90 22.85 39.13
N GLN A 162 28.95 21.97 39.47
CA GLN A 162 27.51 22.20 39.21
C GLN A 162 26.83 23.09 40.26
N GLN A 163 27.43 23.33 41.42
CA GLN A 163 26.86 24.21 42.46
C GLN A 163 27.15 25.72 42.25
N GLN A 164 27.80 26.13 41.15
CA GLN A 164 28.16 27.54 40.90
C GLN A 164 27.42 28.21 39.72
N GLN A 165 26.33 27.67 39.21
CA GLN A 165 25.53 28.37 38.19
C GLN A 165 24.05 28.50 38.60
N PRO A 166 23.48 29.73 38.60
CA PRO A 166 22.09 29.94 38.97
C PRO A 166 21.14 29.38 37.92
N ILE A 167 20.13 28.66 38.41
CA ILE A 167 19.07 27.98 37.68
C ILE A 167 18.14 29.00 37.01
N TYR A 168 18.10 29.01 35.67
CA TYR A 168 16.96 29.52 34.89
C TYR A 168 16.18 28.32 34.34
N ILE A 169 14.96 28.11 34.83
CA ILE A 169 14.04 27.08 34.32
C ILE A 169 13.37 27.64 33.07
N HIS A 170 13.77 27.14 31.90
CA HIS A 170 12.93 27.16 30.70
C HIS A 170 12.49 25.72 30.42
N HIS A 171 11.18 25.46 30.52
CA HIS A 171 10.57 24.30 29.89
C HIS A 171 10.78 24.41 28.37
N SER A 172 11.77 23.67 27.86
CA SER A 172 11.88 23.40 26.42
C SER A 172 11.65 21.92 26.19
N ILE A 173 10.56 21.62 25.48
CA ILE A 173 10.35 20.34 24.82
C ILE A 173 11.49 20.23 23.80
N ARG A 174 12.45 19.33 24.02
CA ARG A 174 13.45 19.01 23.00
C ARG A 174 12.70 18.40 21.81
N PRO A 175 12.87 18.90 20.56
CA PRO A 175 12.34 18.21 19.40
C PRO A 175 13.07 16.87 19.26
N THR A 176 12.34 15.78 19.43
CA THR A 176 12.81 14.43 19.10
C THR A 176 13.11 14.39 17.60
N MET A 177 14.32 13.97 17.22
CA MET A 177 14.65 13.79 15.80
C MET A 177 13.90 12.57 15.27
N SER A 178 12.82 12.77 14.52
CA SER A 178 12.05 11.68 13.94
C SER A 178 12.56 11.28 12.56
N LEU A 179 12.53 9.99 12.23
CA LEU A 179 13.03 9.45 10.95
C LEU A 179 12.05 8.46 10.33
N ILE A 180 11.79 8.58 9.03
CA ILE A 180 11.06 7.58 8.26
C ILE A 180 12.07 6.69 7.53
N ASN A 181 12.01 5.37 7.67
CA ASN A 181 12.82 4.44 6.89
C ASN A 181 12.31 4.38 5.44
N PRO A 182 13.20 4.32 4.43
CA PRO A 182 12.77 4.19 3.05
C PRO A 182 12.20 2.78 2.82
N ILE A 183 11.18 2.68 1.97
CA ILE A 183 10.70 1.37 1.50
C ILE A 183 11.68 0.89 0.44
N LYS A 184 12.29 -0.27 0.66
CA LYS A 184 13.17 -0.93 -0.31
C LYS A 184 12.43 -2.06 -0.99
N VAL A 185 11.99 -1.82 -2.23
CA VAL A 185 11.32 -2.83 -3.07
C VAL A 185 12.40 -3.60 -3.81
N LYS A 186 12.43 -4.93 -3.60
CA LYS A 186 13.47 -5.81 -4.17
C LYS A 186 12.98 -6.41 -5.48
N ARG A 187 13.92 -6.85 -6.33
CA ARG A 187 13.67 -7.50 -7.61
C ARG A 187 12.90 -6.63 -8.62
N VAL A 188 13.05 -5.32 -8.52
CA VAL A 188 12.39 -4.34 -9.38
C VAL A 188 13.44 -3.49 -10.07
N ASN A 189 13.30 -3.35 -11.40
CA ASN A 189 14.11 -2.44 -12.20
C ASN A 189 13.18 -1.60 -13.07
N LEU A 190 12.82 -0.42 -12.56
CA LEU A 190 11.80 0.41 -13.16
C LEU A 190 12.12 0.80 -14.61
N ALA A 191 11.04 0.89 -15.39
CA ALA A 191 11.04 1.36 -16.75
C ALA A 191 11.59 2.80 -16.86
N TYR A 192 11.85 3.23 -18.09
CA TYR A 192 12.22 4.62 -18.33
C TYR A 192 11.00 5.53 -18.14
N SER A 193 11.25 6.80 -17.81
CA SER A 193 10.25 7.84 -17.59
C SER A 193 9.19 7.96 -18.70
N GLN A 194 9.53 7.60 -19.93
CA GLN A 194 8.62 7.63 -21.08
C GLN A 194 7.51 6.56 -21.01
N ASN A 195 7.74 5.46 -20.28
CA ASN A 195 6.90 4.26 -20.24
C ASN A 195 6.12 4.10 -18.91
N SER A 196 5.78 5.22 -18.26
CA SER A 196 5.05 5.26 -16.98
C SER A 196 5.63 4.29 -15.92
N PRO A 197 6.86 4.53 -15.43
CA PRO A 197 7.50 3.62 -14.49
C PRO A 197 6.74 3.52 -13.16
N ILE A 198 6.04 4.59 -12.78
CA ILE A 198 5.36 4.72 -11.49
C ILE A 198 3.99 5.31 -11.75
N GLU A 199 2.97 4.69 -11.18
CA GLU A 199 1.65 5.29 -11.03
C GLU A 199 1.25 5.23 -9.55
N TRP A 200 0.89 6.38 -8.98
CA TRP A 200 0.48 6.49 -7.58
C TRP A 200 -0.95 6.96 -7.52
N PHE A 201 -1.79 6.16 -6.88
CA PHE A 201 -3.21 6.40 -6.81
C PHE A 201 -3.64 7.12 -5.53
N ASP A 202 -4.81 7.76 -5.56
CA ASP A 202 -5.39 8.54 -4.46
C ASP A 202 -5.66 7.72 -3.18
N ASN A 203 -5.98 6.43 -3.34
CA ASN A 203 -6.07 5.47 -2.23
C ASN A 203 -4.70 4.93 -1.77
N LEU A 204 -3.60 5.55 -2.17
CA LEU A 204 -2.21 5.16 -1.87
C LEU A 204 -1.79 3.79 -2.43
N GLN A 205 -2.54 3.25 -3.40
CA GLN A 205 -2.07 2.10 -4.19
C GLN A 205 -0.99 2.57 -5.15
N LEU A 206 0.14 1.89 -5.14
CA LEU A 206 1.28 2.22 -5.99
C LEU A 206 1.56 1.07 -6.95
N SER A 207 1.73 1.34 -8.23
CA SER A 207 2.18 0.36 -9.21
C SER A 207 3.52 0.74 -9.86
N LEU A 208 4.40 -0.25 -9.96
CA LEU A 208 5.79 -0.14 -10.38
C LEU A 208 6.00 -0.98 -11.64
N ASN A 209 6.20 -0.33 -12.78
CA ASN A 209 6.39 -0.96 -14.07
C ASN A 209 7.89 -1.23 -14.32
N SER A 210 8.26 -2.50 -14.51
CA SER A 210 9.62 -2.95 -14.87
C SER A 210 9.74 -3.45 -16.31
N TYR A 211 8.82 -3.04 -17.20
CA TYR A 211 8.56 -3.58 -18.55
C TYR A 211 7.94 -4.97 -18.58
N THR A 212 8.61 -5.95 -18.00
CA THR A 212 8.22 -7.37 -18.01
C THR A 212 7.46 -7.78 -16.76
N ASP A 213 7.55 -6.97 -15.71
CA ASP A 213 6.92 -7.25 -14.43
C ASP A 213 6.20 -6.00 -13.92
N LEU A 214 5.09 -6.23 -13.23
CA LEU A 214 4.27 -5.19 -12.62
C LEU A 214 4.10 -5.49 -11.13
N THR A 215 4.76 -4.70 -10.28
CA THR A 215 4.65 -4.82 -8.82
C THR A 215 3.69 -3.78 -8.29
N VAL A 216 2.76 -4.17 -7.43
CA VAL A 216 1.84 -3.28 -6.73
C VAL A 216 2.13 -3.30 -5.23
N LEU A 217 2.19 -2.11 -4.63
CA LEU A 217 2.16 -1.92 -3.19
C LEU A 217 0.75 -1.49 -2.81
N ASP A 218 0.00 -2.39 -2.17
CA ASP A 218 -1.33 -2.13 -1.68
C ASP A 218 -1.28 -1.62 -0.22
N PRO A 219 -2.05 -0.59 0.15
CA PRO A 219 -2.09 -0.11 1.53
C PRO A 219 -2.66 -1.20 2.45
N LYS A 220 -2.02 -1.41 3.61
CA LYS A 220 -2.53 -2.32 4.66
C LYS A 220 -2.57 -1.61 6.01
N LEU A 221 -3.44 -2.07 6.89
CA LEU A 221 -3.37 -1.68 8.30
C LEU A 221 -2.26 -2.52 8.97
N PRO A 222 -1.19 -1.90 9.49
CA PRO A 222 -0.08 -2.63 10.07
C PRO A 222 -0.28 -2.90 11.57
N ASP A 223 0.62 -3.70 12.14
CA ASP A 223 0.74 -3.87 13.59
C ASP A 223 1.51 -2.71 14.21
N TYR A 224 1.04 -2.19 15.35
CA TYR A 224 1.61 -0.99 15.99
C TYR A 224 3.12 -1.03 16.20
N HIS A 225 3.62 -2.09 16.85
CA HIS A 225 5.03 -2.24 17.21
C HIS A 225 5.93 -2.58 16.03
N SER A 226 5.36 -2.96 14.88
CA SER A 226 6.12 -3.19 13.65
C SER A 226 6.50 -1.87 12.95
N ILE A 227 5.70 -0.82 13.16
CA ILE A 227 5.87 0.43 12.41
C ILE A 227 6.56 1.53 13.20
N ILE A 228 6.31 1.65 14.50
CA ILE A 228 6.80 2.75 15.33
C ILE A 228 7.75 2.17 16.36
N THR A 229 9.03 2.51 16.22
CA THR A 229 10.10 2.03 17.09
C THR A 229 10.88 3.20 17.65
N ASP A 230 11.42 3.04 18.86
CA ASP A 230 12.42 3.96 19.39
C ASP A 230 13.80 3.48 18.96
N LYS A 231 14.68 4.37 18.48
CA LYS A 231 16.07 4.04 18.18
C LYS A 231 16.95 5.22 18.55
N ASP A 232 17.80 5.04 19.57
CA ASP A 232 18.72 6.09 20.05
C ASP A 232 17.99 7.40 20.43
N ASP A 233 16.90 7.29 21.20
CA ASP A 233 15.99 8.39 21.59
C ASP A 233 15.30 9.09 20.40
N LYS A 234 15.07 8.35 19.31
CA LYS A 234 14.41 8.83 18.09
C LYS A 234 13.26 7.92 17.71
N THR A 235 12.10 8.52 17.47
CA THR A 235 10.97 7.80 16.87
C THR A 235 11.29 7.50 15.40
N VAL A 236 11.30 6.22 15.05
CA VAL A 236 11.53 5.72 13.69
C VAL A 236 10.25 5.08 13.17
N LEU A 237 9.82 5.49 11.97
CA LEU A 237 8.71 4.90 11.23
C LEU A 237 9.23 3.92 10.18
N ASP A 238 8.88 2.63 10.28
CA ASP A 238 9.08 1.67 9.19
C ASP A 238 7.92 1.73 8.19
N ALA A 239 8.11 2.54 7.14
CA ALA A 239 7.09 2.75 6.13
C ALA A 239 6.80 1.50 5.28
N LYS A 240 7.70 0.49 5.28
CA LYS A 240 7.48 -0.73 4.49
C LYS A 240 6.27 -1.50 5.00
N GLU A 241 6.08 -1.51 6.31
CA GLU A 241 4.96 -2.22 6.94
C GLU A 241 3.62 -1.55 6.69
N LEU A 242 3.55 -0.33 6.17
CA LEU A 242 2.28 0.30 5.77
C LEU A 242 1.70 -0.29 4.47
N PHE A 243 2.48 -1.12 3.76
CA PHE A 243 2.10 -1.66 2.46
C PHE A 243 2.32 -3.18 2.37
N SER A 244 1.49 -3.84 1.56
CA SER A 244 1.69 -5.20 1.09
C SER A 244 2.27 -5.18 -0.32
N GLU A 245 3.44 -5.77 -0.49
CA GLU A 245 4.07 -5.94 -1.81
C GLU A 245 3.52 -7.18 -2.51
N THR A 246 2.97 -6.98 -3.71
CA THR A 246 2.42 -8.05 -4.55
C THR A 246 2.90 -7.88 -5.99
N ILE A 247 3.36 -8.96 -6.62
CA ILE A 247 3.70 -8.92 -8.04
C ILE A 247 2.47 -9.42 -8.82
N LEU A 248 1.88 -8.54 -9.63
CA LEU A 248 0.65 -8.83 -10.37
C LEU A 248 0.92 -9.53 -11.68
N LEU A 249 1.93 -9.06 -12.41
CA LEU A 249 2.38 -9.65 -13.67
C LEU A 249 3.85 -10.03 -13.51
N HIS A 250 4.12 -11.28 -13.80
CA HIS A 250 5.45 -11.84 -13.95
C HIS A 250 5.76 -12.12 -15.41
N HIS A 251 7.02 -11.99 -15.83
CA HIS A 251 7.46 -12.33 -17.18
C HIS A 251 6.97 -13.72 -17.66
N GLU A 252 6.95 -14.73 -16.76
CA GLU A 252 6.43 -16.07 -17.05
C GLU A 252 4.91 -16.08 -17.26
N SER A 253 4.18 -15.32 -16.45
CA SER A 253 2.71 -15.23 -16.50
C SER A 253 2.19 -14.39 -17.66
N ILE A 254 3.00 -13.53 -18.26
CA ILE A 254 2.57 -12.72 -19.41
C ILE A 254 2.19 -13.62 -20.59
N SER A 255 2.85 -14.77 -20.74
CA SER A 255 2.48 -15.78 -21.74
C SER A 255 1.07 -16.38 -21.54
N LEU A 256 0.53 -16.31 -20.32
CA LEU A 256 -0.83 -16.77 -19.97
C LEU A 256 -1.89 -15.69 -20.21
N LEU A 257 -1.49 -14.43 -20.41
CA LEU A 257 -2.41 -13.36 -20.78
C LEU A 257 -2.87 -13.57 -22.23
N PRO A 258 -4.08 -13.10 -22.59
CA PRO A 258 -4.63 -13.21 -23.95
C PRO A 258 -3.99 -12.19 -24.91
N LEU A 259 -2.65 -12.13 -24.91
CA LEU A 259 -1.79 -11.25 -25.70
C LEU A 259 -1.24 -11.98 -26.94
N GLY A 260 -0.62 -11.22 -27.85
CA GLY A 260 -0.02 -11.77 -29.07
C GLY A 260 -1.04 -12.08 -30.16
N ARG A 261 -2.27 -11.54 -30.05
CA ARG A 261 -3.32 -11.75 -31.05
C ARG A 261 -2.97 -11.14 -32.39
N PHE A 262 -2.20 -10.04 -32.37
CA PHE A 262 -1.65 -9.40 -33.55
C PHE A 262 -0.70 -10.30 -34.37
N ASN A 263 -0.17 -11.39 -33.78
CA ASN A 263 0.66 -12.36 -34.49
C ASN A 263 -0.16 -13.29 -35.39
N LYS A 264 -1.48 -13.35 -35.17
CA LYS A 264 -2.43 -14.21 -35.89
C LYS A 264 -3.28 -13.43 -36.91
N ILE A 265 -2.88 -12.19 -37.21
CA ILE A 265 -3.62 -11.33 -38.12
C ILE A 265 -3.02 -11.43 -39.53
N ILE A 266 -3.89 -11.65 -40.51
CA ILE A 266 -3.57 -11.65 -41.94
C ILE A 266 -4.14 -10.36 -42.55
N ILE A 267 -3.25 -9.56 -43.14
CA ILE A 267 -3.62 -8.34 -43.86
C ILE A 267 -4.03 -8.73 -45.28
N THR A 268 -5.25 -8.40 -45.66
CA THR A 268 -5.88 -8.85 -46.91
C THR A 268 -5.62 -7.93 -48.09
N ASP A 269 -5.25 -6.68 -47.83
CA ASP A 269 -4.90 -5.66 -48.83
C ASP A 269 -3.39 -5.63 -49.12
N THR A 270 -3.02 -5.21 -50.34
CA THR A 270 -1.63 -5.18 -50.83
C THR A 270 -0.72 -4.17 -50.11
N ASP A 271 -1.27 -3.39 -49.18
CA ASP A 271 -0.57 -2.39 -48.37
C ASP A 271 -0.03 -3.07 -47.09
N GLU A 272 0.85 -4.06 -47.26
CA GLU A 272 1.62 -4.63 -46.16
C GLU A 272 2.59 -3.58 -45.63
N GLY A 273 2.11 -2.69 -44.77
CA GLY A 273 2.95 -1.83 -43.95
C GLY A 273 3.97 -2.67 -43.17
N LEU A 274 5.12 -2.07 -42.87
CA LEU A 274 6.20 -2.73 -42.15
C LEU A 274 5.73 -3.13 -40.74
N ASN A 275 5.31 -4.39 -40.59
CA ASN A 275 4.79 -4.94 -39.35
C ASN A 275 5.93 -5.37 -38.42
N LEU A 276 6.42 -4.44 -37.60
CA LEU A 276 7.26 -4.78 -36.46
C LEU A 276 6.37 -5.39 -35.38
N VAL A 277 6.21 -6.71 -35.45
CA VAL A 277 5.59 -7.48 -34.37
C VAL A 277 6.56 -7.51 -33.20
N ALA A 278 6.13 -6.98 -32.04
CA ALA A 278 6.89 -7.14 -30.81
C ALA A 278 6.88 -8.63 -30.43
N SER A 279 8.05 -9.28 -30.51
CA SER A 279 8.17 -10.70 -30.14
C SER A 279 7.91 -10.94 -28.65
N GLU A 280 8.20 -9.94 -27.81
CA GLU A 280 7.99 -10.00 -26.37
C GLU A 280 7.11 -8.82 -25.89
N PRO A 281 5.96 -9.12 -25.24
CA PRO A 281 5.08 -8.10 -24.67
C PRO A 281 5.76 -7.37 -23.50
N ASN A 282 5.90 -6.05 -23.65
CA ASN A 282 6.41 -5.15 -22.61
C ASN A 282 5.36 -4.10 -22.27
N ILE A 283 5.23 -3.78 -20.99
CA ILE A 283 4.31 -2.74 -20.50
C ILE A 283 4.88 -1.37 -20.85
N VAL A 284 4.12 -0.60 -21.64
CA VAL A 284 4.50 0.75 -22.08
C VAL A 284 3.73 1.86 -21.37
N LEU A 285 2.54 1.55 -20.85
CA LEU A 285 1.73 2.50 -20.09
C LEU A 285 0.87 1.75 -19.08
N GLN A 286 0.78 2.31 -17.88
CA GLN A 286 -0.12 1.89 -16.83
C GLN A 286 -0.85 3.11 -16.27
N GLN A 287 -2.09 2.92 -15.84
CA GLN A 287 -2.88 3.96 -15.16
C GLN A 287 -3.98 3.35 -14.30
N TRP A 288 -4.18 3.89 -13.10
CA TRP A 288 -5.34 3.56 -12.26
C TRP A 288 -6.58 4.36 -12.67
N THR A 289 -7.76 3.77 -12.51
CA THR A 289 -9.04 4.49 -12.64
C THR A 289 -9.20 5.53 -11.52
N PRO A 290 -9.86 6.68 -11.77
CA PRO A 290 -10.15 7.65 -10.71
C PRO A 290 -11.04 7.08 -9.59
N ASN A 291 -11.05 7.74 -8.42
CA ASN A 291 -11.92 7.36 -7.30
C ASN A 291 -13.39 7.36 -7.71
N CYS A 292 -14.04 6.22 -7.58
CA CYS A 292 -15.47 6.07 -7.84
C CYS A 292 -16.27 6.54 -6.61
N GLU A 293 -17.52 6.97 -6.82
CA GLU A 293 -18.36 7.46 -5.71
C GLU A 293 -18.91 6.32 -4.86
N THR A 294 -19.33 5.24 -5.52
CA THR A 294 -20.06 4.11 -4.93
C THR A 294 -19.14 2.98 -4.47
N THR A 295 -17.99 2.81 -5.10
CA THR A 295 -16.97 1.82 -4.73
C THR A 295 -15.68 2.50 -4.28
N ARG A 296 -14.98 1.84 -3.35
CA ARG A 296 -13.63 2.24 -2.90
C ARG A 296 -12.53 1.48 -3.64
N ASP A 297 -12.88 0.53 -4.51
CA ASP A 297 -11.93 -0.22 -5.31
C ASP A 297 -11.67 0.43 -6.67
N ASN A 298 -10.56 0.05 -7.32
CA ASN A 298 -10.08 0.68 -8.55
C ASN A 298 -9.52 -0.37 -9.51
N LEU A 299 -9.62 -0.06 -10.80
CA LEU A 299 -9.09 -0.89 -11.87
C LEU A 299 -7.75 -0.34 -12.35
N LEU A 300 -6.90 -1.24 -12.85
CA LEU A 300 -5.59 -0.92 -13.40
C LEU A 300 -5.58 -1.21 -14.91
N GLY A 301 -5.44 -0.18 -15.72
CA GLY A 301 -5.22 -0.31 -17.16
C GLY A 301 -3.74 -0.57 -17.45
N VAL A 302 -3.44 -1.53 -18.32
CA VAL A 302 -2.09 -1.91 -18.73
C VAL A 302 -2.04 -2.04 -20.25
N LEU A 303 -1.27 -1.15 -20.90
CA LEU A 303 -1.02 -1.17 -22.34
C LEU A 303 0.34 -1.81 -22.62
N PHE A 304 0.35 -2.74 -23.55
CA PHE A 304 1.55 -3.41 -24.02
C PHE A 304 2.06 -2.79 -25.32
N ASN A 305 3.36 -2.93 -25.59
CA ASN A 305 4.01 -2.52 -26.84
C ASN A 305 3.41 -3.15 -28.11
N SER A 306 2.65 -4.26 -27.98
CA SER A 306 1.88 -4.85 -29.08
C SER A 306 0.68 -4.00 -29.52
N GLY A 307 0.26 -3.03 -28.69
CA GLY A 307 -0.97 -2.24 -28.87
C GLY A 307 -2.21 -2.89 -28.23
N GLU A 308 -2.03 -3.94 -27.42
CA GLU A 308 -3.10 -4.59 -26.66
C GLU A 308 -3.27 -3.90 -25.30
N LEU A 309 -4.50 -3.52 -24.95
CA LEU A 309 -4.86 -2.92 -23.66
C LEU A 309 -5.73 -3.88 -22.85
N LEU A 310 -5.26 -4.18 -21.64
CA LEU A 310 -5.99 -4.99 -20.66
C LEU A 310 -6.33 -4.13 -19.45
N ILE A 311 -7.55 -4.28 -18.92
CA ILE A 311 -7.95 -3.67 -17.66
C ILE A 311 -8.09 -4.77 -16.62
N LEU A 312 -7.27 -4.67 -15.59
CA LEU A 312 -7.15 -5.61 -14.49
C LEU A 312 -7.95 -5.11 -13.30
N GLY A 313 -8.60 -6.02 -12.60
CA GLY A 313 -9.30 -5.73 -11.35
C GLY A 313 -9.20 -6.92 -10.41
N ARG A 314 -9.25 -6.65 -9.10
CA ARG A 314 -9.16 -7.71 -8.10
C ARG A 314 -10.41 -8.59 -8.13
N LYS A 315 -10.20 -9.90 -8.02
CA LYS A 315 -11.31 -10.88 -8.04
C LYS A 315 -11.89 -11.13 -6.66
N ASN A 316 -11.04 -11.27 -5.65
CA ASN A 316 -11.43 -11.65 -4.31
C ASN A 316 -10.49 -11.01 -3.25
N VAL A 317 -10.68 -11.37 -1.99
CA VAL A 317 -9.90 -10.85 -0.85
C VAL A 317 -8.40 -11.18 -0.94
N GLN A 318 -7.92 -12.02 -1.85
CA GLN A 318 -6.48 -12.24 -2.03
C GLN A 318 -5.85 -11.12 -2.86
N LEU A 319 -4.75 -10.53 -2.36
CA LEU A 319 -4.07 -9.40 -3.01
C LEU A 319 -3.48 -9.75 -4.37
N SER A 320 -2.99 -10.98 -4.55
CA SER A 320 -2.40 -11.45 -5.81
C SER A 320 -3.41 -11.78 -6.90
N ASN A 321 -4.70 -11.85 -6.58
CA ASN A 321 -5.70 -12.37 -7.51
C ASN A 321 -6.34 -11.26 -8.36
N TYR A 322 -5.52 -10.64 -9.21
CA TYR A 322 -5.99 -9.74 -10.25
C TYR A 322 -6.37 -10.54 -11.50
N VAL A 323 -7.54 -10.22 -12.07
CA VAL A 323 -8.04 -10.84 -13.28
C VAL A 323 -8.35 -9.78 -14.33
N ILE A 324 -8.31 -10.19 -15.59
CA ILE A 324 -8.71 -9.33 -16.70
C ILE A 324 -10.22 -9.13 -16.63
N ARG A 325 -10.65 -7.89 -16.37
CA ARG A 325 -12.06 -7.49 -16.38
C ARG A 325 -12.50 -7.06 -17.76
N ILE A 326 -11.63 -6.35 -18.47
CA ILE A 326 -11.92 -5.84 -19.80
C ILE A 326 -10.72 -6.12 -20.71
N ASN A 327 -11.00 -6.76 -21.85
CA ASN A 327 -10.05 -6.90 -22.93
C ASN A 327 -10.49 -6.00 -24.09
N VAL A 328 -9.80 -4.88 -24.27
CA VAL A 328 -10.21 -3.85 -25.23
C VAL A 328 -10.07 -4.34 -26.67
N PHE A 329 -9.14 -5.27 -26.95
CA PHE A 329 -9.03 -5.86 -28.28
C PHE A 329 -10.33 -6.58 -28.69
N ASN A 330 -10.97 -7.32 -27.78
CA ASN A 330 -12.26 -7.97 -28.05
C ASN A 330 -13.36 -6.95 -28.36
N ILE A 331 -13.41 -5.85 -27.60
CA ILE A 331 -14.38 -4.78 -27.79
C ILE A 331 -14.24 -4.14 -29.17
N LEU A 332 -13.00 -3.89 -29.60
CA LEU A 332 -12.74 -3.30 -30.91
C LEU A 332 -13.03 -4.27 -32.07
N VAL A 333 -12.72 -5.56 -31.91
CA VAL A 333 -13.05 -6.62 -32.88
C VAL A 333 -14.56 -6.71 -33.09
N GLU A 334 -15.33 -6.73 -31.99
CA GLU A 334 -16.79 -6.76 -32.03
C GLU A 334 -17.35 -5.48 -32.68
N LYS A 335 -16.84 -4.31 -32.27
CA LYS A 335 -17.25 -3.01 -32.83
C LYS A 335 -17.09 -2.95 -34.35
N TYR A 336 -15.95 -3.38 -34.88
CA TYR A 336 -15.65 -3.30 -36.31
C TYR A 336 -16.14 -4.53 -37.10
N ASN A 337 -16.84 -5.47 -36.46
CA ASN A 337 -17.33 -6.70 -37.08
C ASN A 337 -16.24 -7.48 -37.85
N ILE A 338 -15.05 -7.58 -37.25
CA ILE A 338 -13.91 -8.26 -37.88
C ILE A 338 -14.19 -9.77 -37.98
N GLN A 339 -13.95 -10.34 -39.16
CA GLN A 339 -14.12 -11.77 -39.40
C GLN A 339 -12.93 -12.55 -38.83
N CYS A 340 -13.24 -13.54 -38.01
CA CYS A 340 -12.27 -14.40 -37.33
C CYS A 340 -12.57 -15.86 -37.65
N ASP A 341 -11.57 -16.58 -38.16
CA ASP A 341 -11.56 -18.05 -38.17
C ASP A 341 -11.02 -18.57 -36.82
N LEU A 342 -11.04 -19.90 -36.62
CA LEU A 342 -10.53 -20.54 -35.39
C LEU A 342 -9.06 -20.20 -35.07
N GLU A 343 -8.25 -19.89 -36.09
CA GLU A 343 -6.81 -19.62 -35.93
C GLU A 343 -6.37 -18.21 -36.36
N ASN A 344 -7.00 -17.63 -37.39
CA ASN A 344 -6.56 -16.38 -38.02
C ASN A 344 -7.66 -15.30 -38.03
N MET A 345 -7.24 -14.03 -37.96
CA MET A 345 -8.12 -12.88 -38.19
C MET A 345 -7.76 -12.20 -39.49
N PHE A 346 -8.77 -11.92 -40.32
CA PHE A 346 -8.59 -11.24 -41.60
C PHE A 346 -8.99 -9.79 -41.47
N VAL A 347 -8.06 -8.88 -41.76
CA VAL A 347 -8.29 -7.44 -41.67
C VAL A 347 -7.69 -6.71 -42.87
N THR A 348 -8.16 -5.50 -43.11
CA THR A 348 -7.47 -4.51 -43.95
C THR A 348 -6.41 -3.76 -43.14
N ALA A 349 -5.47 -3.07 -43.82
CA ALA A 349 -4.44 -2.27 -43.16
C ALA A 349 -5.01 -1.13 -42.32
N GLU A 350 -6.18 -0.57 -42.69
CA GLU A 350 -6.86 0.45 -41.90
C GLU A 350 -7.49 -0.14 -40.62
N GLU A 351 -8.19 -1.26 -40.73
CA GLU A 351 -8.77 -1.98 -39.58
C GLU A 351 -7.68 -2.41 -38.60
N TYR A 352 -6.54 -2.90 -39.12
CA TYR A 352 -5.37 -3.24 -38.30
C TYR A 352 -4.89 -2.07 -37.44
N LYS A 353 -4.85 -0.86 -38.01
CA LYS A 353 -4.48 0.36 -37.27
C LYS A 353 -5.55 0.76 -36.25
N LYS A 354 -6.83 0.54 -36.54
CA LYS A 354 -7.93 0.82 -35.60
C LYS A 354 -7.99 -0.14 -34.41
N LEU A 355 -7.53 -1.39 -34.59
CA LEU A 355 -7.44 -2.37 -33.50
C LEU A 355 -6.26 -2.11 -32.55
N LYS A 356 -5.18 -1.51 -33.04
CA LYS A 356 -3.99 -1.23 -32.23
C LYS A 356 -4.13 0.06 -31.44
N ILE A 357 -3.87 -0.03 -30.15
CA ILE A 357 -3.95 1.11 -29.22
C ILE A 357 -2.58 1.73 -29.04
N LYS A 358 -2.53 3.05 -29.20
CA LYS A 358 -1.32 3.87 -29.05
C LYS A 358 -1.22 4.47 -27.66
N TYR A 359 -2.34 4.91 -27.11
CA TYR A 359 -2.41 5.52 -25.78
C TYR A 359 -3.82 5.37 -25.20
N PHE A 360 -3.95 5.39 -23.88
CA PHE A 360 -5.24 5.42 -23.21
C PHE A 360 -5.20 6.34 -21.99
N ALA A 361 -6.36 6.81 -21.56
CA ALA A 361 -6.52 7.52 -20.30
C ALA A 361 -7.88 7.22 -19.65
N PHE A 362 -7.90 7.04 -18.34
CA PHE A 362 -9.13 7.02 -17.55
C PHE A 362 -9.59 8.43 -17.16
N SER A 363 -10.91 8.60 -17.06
CA SER A 363 -11.56 9.86 -16.71
C SER A 363 -12.95 9.60 -16.11
N LYS A 364 -13.65 10.67 -15.71
CA LYS A 364 -15.10 10.61 -15.47
C LYS A 364 -15.85 11.41 -16.53
N TYR A 365 -16.92 10.84 -17.07
CA TYR A 365 -17.82 11.50 -18.01
C TYR A 365 -19.23 11.50 -17.41
N HIS A 366 -19.76 12.69 -17.10
CA HIS A 366 -21.04 12.87 -16.37
C HIS A 366 -21.16 12.02 -15.09
N GLY A 367 -20.06 11.91 -14.34
CA GLY A 367 -20.00 11.14 -13.09
C GLY A 367 -19.67 9.65 -13.27
N SER A 368 -19.83 9.08 -14.46
CA SER A 368 -19.49 7.67 -14.74
C SER A 368 -18.03 7.49 -15.13
N LEU A 369 -17.44 6.34 -14.77
CA LEU A 369 -16.11 5.96 -15.23
C LEU A 369 -16.04 5.89 -16.76
N ALA A 370 -15.04 6.54 -17.34
CA ALA A 370 -14.82 6.57 -18.77
C ALA A 370 -13.38 6.21 -19.15
N LEU A 371 -13.25 5.50 -20.27
CA LEU A 371 -11.99 5.10 -20.88
C LEU A 371 -11.87 5.80 -22.24
N THR A 372 -10.82 6.60 -22.36
CA THR A 372 -10.46 7.24 -23.62
C THR A 372 -9.30 6.48 -24.25
N ILE A 373 -9.42 6.13 -25.52
CA ILE A 373 -8.42 5.38 -26.28
C ILE A 373 -8.04 6.17 -27.52
N VAL A 374 -6.76 6.10 -27.87
CA VAL A 374 -6.24 6.58 -29.15
C VAL A 374 -5.66 5.40 -29.90
N ASP A 375 -6.18 5.14 -31.09
CA ASP A 375 -5.70 4.05 -31.96
C ASP A 375 -4.49 4.47 -32.83
N HIS A 376 -3.93 3.53 -33.59
CA HIS A 376 -2.84 3.81 -34.53
C HIS A 376 -3.29 4.53 -35.83
N ASN A 377 -4.60 4.72 -36.02
CA ASN A 377 -5.17 5.55 -37.07
C ASN A 377 -5.39 7.01 -36.59
N ASP A 378 -4.90 7.34 -35.38
CA ASP A 378 -5.07 8.62 -34.69
C ASP A 378 -6.56 8.99 -34.50
N SER A 379 -7.41 7.97 -34.30
CA SER A 379 -8.80 8.13 -33.90
C SER A 379 -8.91 8.14 -32.38
N LEU A 380 -9.68 9.09 -31.86
CA LEU A 380 -10.04 9.20 -30.45
C LEU A 380 -11.37 8.48 -30.21
N LEU A 381 -11.38 7.51 -29.31
CA LEU A 381 -12.57 6.77 -28.90
C LEU A 381 -12.84 7.02 -27.40
N LEU A 382 -14.10 7.28 -27.04
CA LEU A 382 -14.54 7.39 -25.66
C LEU A 382 -15.55 6.28 -25.34
N PHE A 383 -15.24 5.49 -24.32
CA PHE A 383 -16.13 4.48 -23.77
C PHE A 383 -16.55 4.87 -22.35
N THR A 384 -17.80 4.61 -21.99
CA THR A 384 -18.18 4.47 -20.57
C THR A 384 -18.00 3.03 -20.14
N ILE A 385 -17.62 2.85 -18.87
CA ILE A 385 -17.48 1.54 -18.24
C ILE A 385 -18.51 1.47 -17.12
N ASP A 386 -19.37 0.46 -17.17
CA ASP A 386 -20.18 0.08 -16.01
C ASP A 386 -19.25 -0.56 -14.97
N GLU A 387 -19.08 0.08 -13.82
CA GLU A 387 -18.18 -0.34 -12.74
C GLU A 387 -18.55 -1.71 -12.14
N LYS A 388 -19.80 -2.17 -12.32
CA LYS A 388 -20.32 -3.42 -11.76
C LYS A 388 -20.19 -4.58 -12.73
N THR A 389 -20.66 -4.37 -13.96
CA THR A 389 -20.68 -5.42 -15.01
C THR A 389 -19.41 -5.43 -15.84
N PHE A 390 -18.61 -4.36 -15.79
CA PHE A 390 -17.49 -4.07 -16.68
C PHE A 390 -17.89 -3.99 -18.16
N ALA A 391 -19.19 -3.86 -18.45
CA ALA A 391 -19.68 -3.63 -19.79
C ALA A 391 -19.22 -2.25 -20.28
N THR A 392 -18.79 -2.19 -21.53
CA THR A 392 -18.29 -0.96 -22.15
C THR A 392 -19.24 -0.47 -23.22
N THR A 393 -19.59 0.81 -23.18
CA THR A 393 -20.43 1.44 -24.21
C THR A 393 -19.64 2.53 -24.91
N LEU A 394 -19.54 2.46 -26.25
CA LEU A 394 -18.90 3.53 -27.02
C LEU A 394 -19.83 4.75 -27.06
N LEU A 395 -19.34 5.89 -26.59
CA LEU A 395 -20.05 7.16 -26.67
C LEU A 395 -19.67 7.96 -27.90
N PHE A 396 -18.41 7.89 -28.30
CA PHE A 396 -17.85 8.80 -29.28
C PHE A 396 -16.64 8.22 -30.00
N GLU A 397 -16.52 8.52 -31.30
CA GLU A 397 -15.35 8.25 -32.11
C GLU A 397 -15.08 9.46 -33.03
N LYS A 398 -13.84 9.93 -33.07
CA LYS A 398 -13.42 11.03 -33.95
C LYS A 398 -12.00 10.84 -34.43
N LYS A 399 -11.81 10.89 -35.74
CA LYS A 399 -10.48 10.97 -36.34
C LYS A 399 -9.88 12.34 -36.09
N LEU A 400 -8.63 12.38 -35.63
CA LEU A 400 -7.91 13.62 -35.39
C LEU A 400 -6.98 13.93 -36.58
N ASP A 401 -6.84 15.21 -36.90
CA ASP A 401 -5.92 15.68 -37.95
C ASP A 401 -4.46 15.70 -37.51
N ILE A 402 -4.19 15.40 -36.23
CA ILE A 402 -2.87 15.44 -35.60
C ILE A 402 -2.47 14.02 -35.25
N ARG A 403 -1.23 13.65 -35.55
CA ARG A 403 -0.67 12.38 -35.08
C ARG A 403 -0.46 12.43 -33.57
N VAL A 404 -1.21 11.68 -32.81
CA VAL A 404 -1.30 11.83 -31.35
C VAL A 404 -0.14 11.11 -30.66
N LEU A 405 0.62 11.77 -29.80
CA LEU A 405 1.61 11.14 -28.93
C LEU A 405 0.98 10.67 -27.61
N LYS A 406 0.19 11.54 -26.97
CA LYS A 406 -0.44 11.30 -25.66
C LYS A 406 -1.73 12.10 -25.53
N ILE A 407 -2.57 11.70 -24.59
CA ILE A 407 -3.73 12.47 -24.14
C ILE A 407 -3.67 12.69 -22.63
N VAL A 408 -4.20 13.83 -22.16
CA VAL A 408 -4.25 14.18 -20.74
C VAL A 408 -5.58 14.86 -20.43
N TRP A 409 -6.28 14.38 -19.42
CA TRP A 409 -7.53 14.98 -18.94
C TRP A 409 -7.28 16.08 -17.91
N SER A 410 -8.11 17.13 -17.91
CA SER A 410 -8.14 18.10 -16.80
C SER A 410 -8.68 17.46 -15.52
N ILE A 411 -8.38 18.06 -14.37
CA ILE A 411 -8.79 17.56 -13.04
C ILE A 411 -10.32 17.42 -12.92
N ASP A 412 -11.05 18.36 -13.50
CA ASP A 412 -12.52 18.39 -13.53
C ASP A 412 -13.13 17.68 -14.75
N TYR A 413 -12.31 17.05 -15.58
CA TYR A 413 -12.71 16.37 -16.82
C TYR A 413 -13.49 17.24 -17.80
N GLU A 414 -13.33 18.57 -17.73
CA GLU A 414 -13.95 19.50 -18.69
C GLU A 414 -13.18 19.57 -20.02
N TYR A 415 -11.86 19.39 -19.96
CA TYR A 415 -10.97 19.49 -21.11
C TYR A 415 -10.18 18.21 -21.33
N LEU A 416 -10.05 17.83 -22.60
CA LEU A 416 -9.10 16.83 -23.07
C LEU A 416 -7.97 17.49 -23.82
N ILE A 417 -6.73 17.28 -23.37
CA ILE A 417 -5.53 17.76 -24.04
C ILE A 417 -4.97 16.65 -24.89
N VAL A 418 -4.78 16.95 -26.18
CA VAL A 418 -4.11 16.08 -27.14
C VAL A 418 -2.74 16.66 -27.42
N ILE A 419 -1.72 15.84 -27.20
CA ILE A 419 -0.33 16.16 -27.52
C ILE A 419 0.02 15.46 -28.83
N GLY A 420 0.52 16.21 -29.81
CA GLY A 420 1.01 15.67 -31.07
C GLY A 420 2.41 15.03 -30.98
N LEU A 421 2.74 14.16 -31.93
CA LEU A 421 4.09 13.63 -32.12
C LEU A 421 5.14 14.72 -32.38
N ASP A 422 4.69 15.87 -32.89
CA ASP A 422 5.46 17.09 -33.13
C ASP A 422 5.52 18.01 -31.89
N SER A 423 5.15 17.50 -30.72
CA SER A 423 5.07 18.24 -29.44
C SER A 423 4.10 19.42 -29.46
N SER A 424 3.18 19.49 -30.42
CA SER A 424 2.06 20.44 -30.37
C SER A 424 1.08 20.04 -29.26
N ILE A 425 0.41 21.02 -28.65
CA ILE A 425 -0.55 20.79 -27.56
C ILE A 425 -1.86 21.48 -27.95
N THR A 426 -2.93 20.70 -28.04
CA THR A 426 -4.27 21.18 -28.42
C THR A 426 -5.28 20.79 -27.35
N SER A 427 -6.19 21.71 -27.01
CA SER A 427 -7.31 21.44 -26.11
C SER A 427 -8.60 21.17 -26.87
N TYR A 428 -9.38 20.24 -26.33
CA TYR A 428 -10.70 19.87 -26.80
C TYR A 428 -11.69 20.01 -25.64
N LEU A 429 -12.85 20.61 -25.90
CA LEU A 429 -13.88 20.79 -24.89
C LEU A 429 -14.86 19.62 -24.92
N VAL A 430 -15.09 19.01 -23.76
CA VAL A 430 -15.86 17.76 -23.65
C VAL A 430 -17.36 17.99 -23.87
N LYS A 431 -17.89 19.14 -23.40
CA LYS A 431 -19.30 19.53 -23.54
C LYS A 431 -19.74 19.65 -25.00
N ASP A 432 -18.83 20.03 -25.89
CA ASP A 432 -19.10 20.27 -27.30
C ASP A 432 -18.65 19.09 -28.17
N ASN A 433 -18.92 17.84 -27.74
CA ASN A 433 -18.52 16.62 -28.47
C ASN A 433 -17.03 16.60 -28.86
N PHE A 434 -16.15 17.03 -27.95
CA PHE A 434 -14.72 17.15 -28.22
C PHE A 434 -14.43 18.01 -29.45
N GLU A 435 -15.13 19.13 -29.60
CA GLU A 435 -14.73 20.16 -30.54
C GLU A 435 -13.41 20.80 -30.13
N LYS A 436 -12.62 21.16 -31.14
CA LYS A 436 -11.30 21.75 -30.93
C LYS A 436 -11.50 23.13 -30.33
N SER A 437 -11.10 23.30 -29.08
CA SER A 437 -11.23 24.57 -28.37
C SER A 437 -10.12 25.53 -28.75
N SER A 438 -8.85 25.13 -28.57
CA SER A 438 -7.71 26.00 -28.87
C SER A 438 -6.41 25.21 -29.05
N VAL A 439 -5.48 25.77 -29.84
CA VAL A 439 -4.09 25.31 -29.87
C VAL A 439 -3.38 26.00 -28.71
N ILE A 440 -3.01 25.24 -27.69
CA ILE A 440 -2.28 25.75 -26.52
C ILE A 440 -0.85 26.06 -26.94
N HIS A 441 -0.13 25.07 -27.46
CA HIS A 441 1.27 25.25 -27.86
C HIS A 441 1.47 24.75 -29.29
N PRO A 442 2.09 25.56 -30.18
CA PRO A 442 2.33 25.15 -31.57
C PRO A 442 3.36 24.02 -31.66
N PRO A 443 3.47 23.34 -32.82
CA PRO A 443 4.50 22.33 -33.07
C PRO A 443 5.90 22.83 -32.74
N THR A 444 6.74 21.97 -32.14
CA THR A 444 8.08 22.36 -31.71
C THR A 444 9.06 21.19 -31.76
N ARG A 445 10.33 21.51 -32.06
CA ARG A 445 11.42 20.52 -32.02
C ARG A 445 11.76 20.05 -30.60
N PHE A 446 11.35 20.80 -29.58
CA PHE A 446 11.65 20.46 -28.20
C PHE A 446 10.70 19.35 -27.75
N LYS A 447 11.26 18.20 -27.34
CA LYS A 447 10.47 17.07 -26.85
C LYS A 447 9.81 17.44 -25.52
N THR A 448 8.53 17.11 -25.41
CA THR A 448 7.74 17.17 -24.17
C THR A 448 7.90 15.89 -23.35
N PHE A 449 7.99 16.02 -22.03
CA PHE A 449 8.19 14.86 -21.14
C PHE A 449 7.05 14.66 -20.15
N CYS A 450 6.66 15.72 -19.44
CA CYS A 450 5.72 15.65 -18.33
C CYS A 450 4.70 16.79 -18.41
N TYR A 451 3.50 16.51 -17.91
CA TYR A 451 2.36 17.43 -17.89
C TYR A 451 1.70 17.38 -16.52
N LYS A 452 1.26 18.53 -16.04
CA LYS A 452 0.53 18.61 -14.78
C LYS A 452 -0.56 19.67 -14.88
N PHE A 453 -1.76 19.30 -14.50
CA PHE A 453 -2.87 20.23 -14.35
C PHE A 453 -2.89 20.80 -12.94
N VAL A 454 -3.22 22.09 -12.87
CA VAL A 454 -3.47 22.80 -11.61
C VAL A 454 -4.67 23.70 -11.79
N LYS A 455 -5.54 23.76 -10.78
CA LYS A 455 -6.66 24.68 -10.73
C LYS A 455 -6.41 25.74 -9.67
N SER A 456 -6.62 27.00 -10.02
CA SER A 456 -6.60 28.14 -9.10
C SER A 456 -7.87 28.94 -9.34
N ASP A 457 -8.66 29.13 -8.30
CA ASP A 457 -9.99 29.74 -8.41
C ASP A 457 -10.83 28.97 -9.46
N ASP A 458 -11.33 29.67 -10.49
CA ASP A 458 -12.08 29.09 -11.61
C ASP A 458 -11.23 28.86 -12.88
N LYS A 459 -9.90 29.02 -12.79
CA LYS A 459 -9.00 28.88 -13.94
C LYS A 459 -8.19 27.61 -13.88
N SER A 460 -8.10 26.94 -15.03
CA SER A 460 -7.29 25.74 -15.22
C SER A 460 -5.98 26.10 -15.92
N TYR A 461 -4.88 25.67 -15.32
CA TYR A 461 -3.52 25.83 -15.81
C TYR A 461 -2.93 24.47 -16.20
N LEU A 462 -2.32 24.41 -17.38
CA LEU A 462 -1.53 23.27 -17.85
C LEU A 462 -0.05 23.61 -17.77
N ILE A 463 0.68 22.90 -16.91
CA ILE A 463 2.14 22.97 -16.83
C ILE A 463 2.70 21.88 -17.75
N SER A 464 3.57 22.28 -18.68
CA SER A 464 4.21 21.39 -19.64
C SER A 464 5.73 21.52 -19.56
N ALA A 465 6.42 20.41 -19.27
CA ALA A 465 7.87 20.35 -19.25
C ALA A 465 8.42 19.90 -20.61
N PHE A 466 9.14 20.80 -21.27
CA PHE A 466 9.87 20.55 -22.50
C PHE A 466 11.36 20.41 -22.23
N THR A 467 12.08 19.91 -23.23
CA THR A 467 13.54 19.93 -23.23
C THR A 467 14.07 21.37 -23.08
N GLY A 468 14.66 21.69 -21.92
CA GLY A 468 15.27 23.00 -21.64
C GLY A 468 14.29 24.13 -21.25
N LYS A 469 12.98 23.87 -21.11
CA LYS A 469 12.02 24.90 -20.67
C LYS A 469 10.77 24.33 -20.01
N ILE A 470 10.12 25.13 -19.17
CA ILE A 470 8.77 24.89 -18.66
C ILE A 470 7.82 25.92 -19.23
N VAL A 471 6.62 25.48 -19.59
CA VAL A 471 5.54 26.36 -20.04
C VAL A 471 4.35 26.20 -19.12
N VAL A 472 3.87 27.30 -18.56
CA VAL A 472 2.59 27.37 -17.82
C VAL A 472 1.58 28.01 -18.75
N SER A 473 0.52 27.26 -19.07
CA SER A 473 -0.49 27.67 -20.05
C SER A 473 -1.84 27.84 -19.35
N GLU A 474 -2.45 29.01 -19.46
CA GLU A 474 -3.85 29.20 -19.07
C GLU A 474 -4.75 28.63 -20.18
N ILE A 475 -5.65 27.71 -19.88
CA ILE A 475 -6.54 27.12 -20.90
C ILE A 475 -7.42 28.22 -21.50
N GLY A 476 -7.37 28.39 -22.83
CA GLY A 476 -8.04 29.49 -23.54
C GLY A 476 -7.37 30.86 -23.41
N GLY A 477 -6.19 30.92 -22.77
CA GLY A 477 -5.45 32.15 -22.50
C GLY A 477 -4.03 32.16 -23.05
N ALA A 478 -3.13 32.84 -22.34
CA ALA A 478 -1.73 33.00 -22.73
C ALA A 478 -0.83 31.92 -22.12
N ASN A 479 0.34 31.74 -22.74
CA ASN A 479 1.40 30.85 -22.28
C ASN A 479 2.57 31.65 -21.74
N TYR A 480 3.15 31.16 -20.64
CA TYR A 480 4.29 31.76 -19.98
C TYR A 480 5.43 30.75 -19.95
N GLU A 481 6.63 31.17 -20.37
CA GLU A 481 7.77 30.26 -20.49
C GLU A 481 8.88 30.60 -19.49
N PHE A 482 9.50 29.55 -18.93
CA PHE A 482 10.69 29.64 -18.11
C PHE A 482 11.80 28.75 -18.71
N LYS A 483 12.99 29.31 -18.93
CA LYS A 483 14.13 28.56 -19.46
C LYS A 483 14.84 27.80 -18.34
N LEU A 484 15.05 26.50 -18.55
CA LEU A 484 15.86 25.66 -17.68
C LEU A 484 17.33 25.71 -18.12
N ASP A 485 18.24 25.52 -17.17
CA ASP A 485 19.68 25.37 -17.39
C ASP A 485 20.11 23.93 -17.73
N THR A 486 19.15 23.00 -17.79
CA THR A 486 19.37 21.58 -18.04
C THR A 486 18.50 21.11 -19.19
N TYR A 487 19.07 20.25 -20.03
CA TYR A 487 18.37 19.56 -21.11
C TYR A 487 17.97 18.13 -20.73
N ALA A 488 18.16 17.75 -19.46
CA ALA A 488 17.72 16.45 -18.95
C ALA A 488 16.19 16.31 -19.06
N ALA A 489 15.72 15.09 -19.27
CA ALA A 489 14.30 14.78 -19.25
C ALA A 489 13.74 15.01 -17.84
N CYS A 490 12.70 15.85 -17.76
CA CYS A 490 11.92 16.02 -16.55
C CYS A 490 10.98 14.83 -16.43
N ASN A 491 11.05 14.09 -15.31
CA ASN A 491 10.27 12.88 -15.13
C ASN A 491 8.99 13.09 -14.31
N SER A 492 8.96 14.08 -13.42
CA SER A 492 7.76 14.42 -12.64
C SER A 492 7.75 15.90 -12.24
N ILE A 493 6.54 16.40 -12.00
CA ILE A 493 6.22 17.74 -11.53
C ILE A 493 5.29 17.59 -10.33
N VAL A 494 5.71 18.09 -9.18
CA VAL A 494 4.84 18.30 -8.02
C VAL A 494 4.50 19.78 -7.96
N SER A 495 3.23 20.12 -7.77
CA SER A 495 2.76 21.49 -7.70
C SER A 495 1.93 21.78 -6.46
N GLY A 496 1.84 23.05 -6.10
CA GLY A 496 0.95 23.54 -5.05
C GLY A 496 0.85 25.05 -5.12
N ILE A 497 -0.28 25.58 -4.65
CA ILE A 497 -0.56 27.01 -4.67
C ILE A 497 -0.65 27.51 -3.23
N THR A 498 0.08 28.59 -2.95
CA THR A 498 -0.01 29.31 -1.67
C THR A 498 -0.05 30.80 -1.97
N ASN A 499 -1.08 31.50 -1.47
CA ASN A 499 -1.24 32.96 -1.62
C ASN A 499 -1.13 33.44 -3.09
N GLY A 500 -1.75 32.73 -4.04
CA GLY A 500 -1.72 33.07 -5.46
C GLY A 500 -0.40 32.78 -6.18
N VAL A 501 0.56 32.13 -5.51
CA VAL A 501 1.84 31.71 -6.10
C VAL A 501 1.84 30.19 -6.31
N LEU A 502 1.98 29.78 -7.57
CA LEU A 502 2.17 28.39 -7.97
C LEU A 502 3.63 27.99 -7.78
N THR A 503 3.89 27.07 -6.86
CA THR A 503 5.22 26.49 -6.64
C THR A 503 5.31 25.15 -7.37
N LEU A 504 6.35 24.97 -8.17
CA LEU A 504 6.65 23.77 -8.96
C LEU A 504 7.96 23.16 -8.48
N LEU A 505 7.92 21.92 -8.01
CA LEU A 505 9.09 21.10 -7.76
C LEU A 505 9.26 20.11 -8.92
N LEU A 506 10.42 20.17 -9.56
CA LEU A 506 10.77 19.37 -10.73
C LEU A 506 11.83 18.35 -10.36
N SER A 507 11.66 17.14 -10.85
CA SER A 507 12.70 16.11 -10.83
C SER A 507 13.14 15.74 -12.25
N PHE A 508 14.44 15.42 -12.38
CA PHE A 508 15.06 15.04 -13.64
C PHE A 508 15.67 13.65 -13.53
N ASP A 509 15.73 12.92 -14.64
CA ASP A 509 16.29 11.56 -14.70
C ASP A 509 17.78 11.51 -14.25
N THR A 510 18.48 12.63 -14.31
CA THR A 510 19.87 12.79 -13.84
C THR A 510 20.02 12.89 -12.32
N GLY A 511 18.94 12.79 -11.54
CA GLY A 511 18.99 12.94 -10.08
C GLY A 511 18.90 14.36 -9.56
N LYS A 512 18.75 15.36 -10.45
CA LYS A 512 18.67 16.77 -10.06
C LYS A 512 17.23 17.15 -9.73
N PHE A 513 17.10 18.09 -8.80
CA PHE A 513 15.83 18.75 -8.47
C PHE A 513 15.90 20.25 -8.82
N LYS A 514 14.74 20.85 -9.09
CA LYS A 514 14.60 22.32 -9.20
C LYS A 514 13.27 22.79 -8.64
N THR A 515 13.28 23.96 -7.99
CA THR A 515 12.07 24.64 -7.54
C THR A 515 11.88 25.94 -8.32
N ILE A 516 10.69 26.12 -8.89
CA ILE A 516 10.29 27.31 -9.64
C ILE A 516 8.99 27.82 -9.02
N LYS A 517 8.88 29.14 -8.85
CA LYS A 517 7.63 29.79 -8.45
C LYS A 517 7.10 30.62 -9.62
N PHE A 518 5.80 30.54 -9.86
CA PHE A 518 5.07 31.31 -10.84
C PHE A 518 3.97 32.08 -10.12
N ASP A 519 4.05 33.40 -10.14
CA ASP A 519 3.01 34.26 -9.56
C ASP A 519 1.86 34.35 -10.56
N ILE A 520 0.68 33.88 -10.15
CA ILE A 520 -0.50 33.79 -11.00
C ILE A 520 -1.05 35.19 -11.34
N THR A 521 -0.78 36.20 -10.50
CA THR A 521 -1.25 37.57 -10.68
C THR A 521 -0.28 38.38 -11.55
N SER A 522 1.01 38.41 -11.21
CA SER A 522 2.01 39.16 -11.98
C SER A 522 2.45 38.44 -13.25
N LYS A 523 2.18 37.13 -13.36
CA LYS A 523 2.57 36.26 -14.48
C LYS A 523 4.09 36.11 -14.65
N ASP A 524 4.84 36.34 -13.58
CA ASP A 524 6.29 36.26 -13.57
C ASP A 524 6.80 34.97 -12.93
N PHE A 525 7.93 34.48 -13.45
CA PHE A 525 8.65 33.35 -12.89
C PHE A 525 9.81 33.80 -12.01
N THR A 526 10.02 33.06 -10.92
CA THR A 526 11.20 33.18 -10.07
C THR A 526 11.78 31.79 -9.78
N GLN A 527 13.11 31.66 -9.88
CA GLN A 527 13.80 30.45 -9.44
C GLN A 527 14.18 30.61 -7.97
N VAL A 528 13.85 29.60 -7.17
CA VAL A 528 14.11 29.60 -5.72
C VAL A 528 15.11 28.49 -5.40
N PRO A 529 15.99 28.68 -4.40
CA PRO A 529 16.84 27.61 -3.91
C PRO A 529 16.03 26.37 -3.51
N LEU A 530 16.65 25.20 -3.63
CA LEU A 530 16.03 23.93 -3.20
C LEU A 530 15.84 23.92 -1.68
N ASP A 531 14.77 23.26 -1.25
CA ASP A 531 14.50 23.03 0.17
C ASP A 531 15.66 22.26 0.82
N LYS A 532 16.03 22.67 2.04
CA LYS A 532 17.16 22.08 2.79
C LYS A 532 16.99 20.59 3.02
N SER A 533 15.75 20.12 3.16
CA SER A 533 15.41 18.72 3.40
C SER A 533 15.75 17.86 2.18
N ILE A 534 15.51 18.37 0.97
CA ILE A 534 15.87 17.69 -0.29
C ILE A 534 17.39 17.62 -0.43
N ILE A 535 18.09 18.72 -0.19
CA ILE A 535 19.56 18.78 -0.25
C ILE A 535 20.17 17.76 0.74
N ALA A 536 19.68 17.76 1.98
CA ALA A 536 20.14 16.83 3.01
C ALA A 536 19.85 15.37 2.63
N PHE A 537 18.69 15.07 2.05
CA PHE A 537 18.32 13.74 1.57
C PHE A 537 19.29 13.23 0.47
N VAL A 538 19.55 14.06 -0.56
CA VAL A 538 20.42 13.69 -1.67
C VAL A 538 21.84 13.41 -1.14
N ASN A 539 22.40 14.34 -0.36
CA ASN A 539 23.76 14.21 0.17
C ASN A 539 23.91 12.99 1.07
N LYS A 540 22.96 12.75 1.99
CA LYS A 540 22.98 11.57 2.86
C LYS A 540 22.91 10.26 2.07
N SER A 541 22.09 10.21 1.02
CA SER A 541 21.92 9.01 0.20
C SER A 541 23.18 8.68 -0.61
N LEU A 542 23.83 9.70 -1.18
CA LEU A 542 25.08 9.53 -1.92
C LEU A 542 26.24 9.14 -0.99
N TYR A 543 26.34 9.79 0.17
CA TYR A 543 27.37 9.48 1.17
C TYR A 543 27.22 8.06 1.74
N ALA A 544 25.99 7.63 2.06
CA ALA A 544 25.73 6.28 2.54
C ALA A 544 26.15 5.21 1.54
N TYR A 545 25.98 5.47 0.23
CA TYR A 545 26.42 4.56 -0.83
C TYR A 545 27.95 4.50 -0.94
N GLN A 546 28.64 5.65 -0.86
CA GLN A 546 30.11 5.69 -0.84
C GLN A 546 30.67 4.88 0.32
N PHE A 547 30.16 5.11 1.53
CA PHE A 547 30.60 4.41 2.73
C PHE A 547 30.38 2.89 2.65
N GLN A 548 29.28 2.44 2.04
CA GLN A 548 29.03 1.01 1.84
C GLN A 548 30.02 0.35 0.86
N ASN A 549 30.40 1.07 -0.20
CA ASN A 549 31.31 0.54 -1.21
C ASN A 549 32.80 0.69 -0.84
N ASP A 550 33.16 1.65 0.01
CA ASP A 550 34.55 1.82 0.50
C ASP A 550 35.04 0.62 1.33
N ASN A 551 34.13 -0.15 1.92
CA ASN A 551 34.45 -1.39 2.64
C ASN A 551 34.83 -2.55 1.68
N ASP A 552 34.51 -2.45 0.39
CA ASP A 552 34.93 -3.41 -0.65
C ASP A 552 36.28 -2.98 -1.25
N SER A 553 37.36 -3.36 -0.56
CA SER A 553 38.78 -3.04 -0.88
C SER A 553 39.30 -3.44 -2.28
N SER A 554 38.46 -3.94 -3.19
CA SER A 554 38.85 -4.48 -4.50
C SER A 554 38.57 -3.58 -5.71
N LYS A 555 37.86 -2.45 -5.55
CA LYS A 555 37.56 -1.51 -6.63
C LYS A 555 37.62 -0.07 -6.11
N GLY A 556 38.36 0.82 -6.78
CA GLY A 556 38.39 2.24 -6.40
C GLY A 556 36.97 2.82 -6.33
N THR A 557 36.72 3.70 -5.37
CA THR A 557 35.39 4.20 -5.03
C THR A 557 34.73 4.89 -6.23
N PRO A 558 33.72 4.27 -6.87
CA PRO A 558 33.05 4.91 -7.98
C PRO A 558 32.22 6.09 -7.47
N GLU A 559 32.22 7.20 -8.22
CA GLU A 559 31.40 8.37 -7.90
C GLU A 559 29.92 7.97 -7.91
N PRO A 560 29.15 8.19 -6.83
CA PRO A 560 27.74 7.83 -6.80
C PRO A 560 26.90 8.81 -7.61
N ILE A 561 25.91 8.30 -8.35
CA ILE A 561 24.86 9.10 -8.96
C ILE A 561 23.49 8.62 -8.48
N MET A 562 22.61 9.58 -8.18
CA MET A 562 21.21 9.30 -7.91
C MET A 562 20.43 9.29 -9.23
N LYS A 563 19.70 8.22 -9.49
CA LYS A 563 18.69 8.15 -10.55
C LYS A 563 17.32 8.33 -9.91
N LEU A 564 16.55 9.28 -10.44
CA LEU A 564 15.16 9.50 -10.05
C LEU A 564 14.23 8.88 -11.08
N PHE A 565 13.17 8.24 -10.60
CA PHE A 565 12.12 7.68 -11.46
C PHE A 565 10.84 8.52 -11.41
N GLY A 566 10.65 9.28 -10.34
CA GLY A 566 9.55 10.22 -10.17
C GLY A 566 9.48 10.78 -8.76
N ILE A 567 8.58 11.74 -8.58
CA ILE A 567 8.14 12.26 -7.28
C ILE A 567 6.62 12.38 -7.30
N ASN A 568 5.99 12.18 -6.15
CA ASN A 568 4.56 12.43 -5.94
C ASN A 568 4.35 13.12 -4.60
N SER A 569 3.29 13.91 -4.49
CA SER A 569 2.89 14.52 -3.22
C SER A 569 1.72 13.76 -2.64
N LEU A 570 1.80 13.44 -1.35
CA LEU A 570 0.66 12.96 -0.57
C LEU A 570 -0.23 14.16 -0.21
N PRO A 571 -1.54 13.95 0.08
CA PRO A 571 -2.45 15.03 0.42
C PRO A 571 -2.09 15.81 1.70
N ASN A 572 -1.29 15.22 2.60
CA ASN A 572 -0.71 15.91 3.76
C ASN A 572 0.52 16.78 3.43
N GLY A 573 0.90 16.91 2.15
CA GLY A 573 2.05 17.66 1.67
C GLY A 573 3.40 16.94 1.78
N THR A 574 3.44 15.68 2.23
CA THR A 574 4.67 14.87 2.25
C THR A 574 5.01 14.41 0.83
N LEU A 575 6.30 14.46 0.46
CA LEU A 575 6.76 13.96 -0.83
C LEU A 575 7.16 12.50 -0.76
N ALA A 576 6.69 11.69 -1.70
CA ALA A 576 7.21 10.37 -2.02
C ALA A 576 8.21 10.48 -3.18
N ILE A 577 9.46 10.06 -2.96
CA ILE A 577 10.56 10.13 -3.93
C ILE A 577 10.99 8.72 -4.31
N PHE A 578 10.96 8.39 -5.60
CA PHE A 578 11.36 7.08 -6.13
C PHE A 578 12.75 7.18 -6.75
N TYR A 579 13.70 6.46 -6.16
CA TYR A 579 15.10 6.63 -6.53
C TYR A 579 15.93 5.35 -6.41
N LYS A 580 17.06 5.37 -7.09
CA LYS A 580 18.14 4.39 -6.96
C LYS A 580 19.48 5.11 -6.97
N VAL A 581 20.43 4.65 -6.18
CA VAL A 581 21.82 5.16 -6.22
C VAL A 581 22.67 4.11 -6.93
N THR A 582 23.44 4.55 -7.92
CA THR A 582 24.29 3.70 -8.75
C THR A 582 25.65 4.34 -8.95
N SER A 583 26.65 3.57 -9.34
CA SER A 583 27.95 4.10 -9.79
C SER A 583 27.80 4.94 -11.05
N ALA A 584 28.35 6.15 -11.07
CA ALA A 584 28.41 7.01 -12.25
C ALA A 584 29.35 6.41 -13.31
N ASN A 585 28.99 6.57 -14.58
CA ASN A 585 29.80 6.15 -15.73
C ASN A 585 30.18 4.65 -15.77
N VAL A 586 29.49 3.80 -15.01
CA VAL A 586 29.70 2.34 -14.99
C VAL A 586 28.42 1.63 -15.40
N ILE A 587 28.55 0.65 -16.30
CA ILE A 587 27.47 -0.27 -16.63
C ILE A 587 27.54 -1.44 -15.63
N GLU A 588 26.71 -1.38 -14.59
CA GLU A 588 26.56 -2.51 -13.68
C GLU A 588 25.54 -3.52 -14.23
N TYR A 589 26.02 -4.61 -14.82
CA TYR A 589 25.16 -5.73 -15.17
C TYR A 589 24.83 -6.54 -13.91
N ARG A 590 23.72 -6.22 -13.26
CA ARG A 590 23.17 -7.02 -12.16
C ARG A 590 21.95 -7.77 -12.66
N SER A 591 21.85 -9.06 -12.31
CA SER A 591 20.60 -9.80 -12.49
C SER A 591 19.45 -9.06 -11.80
N MET A 592 18.23 -9.13 -12.35
CA MET A 592 17.03 -8.54 -11.75
C MET A 592 16.87 -8.94 -10.27
N ALA A 593 17.31 -10.14 -9.89
CA ALA A 593 17.29 -10.62 -8.50
C ALA A 593 18.00 -9.69 -7.49
N PHE A 594 18.98 -8.90 -7.94
CA PHE A 594 19.75 -7.95 -7.13
C PHE A 594 19.38 -6.48 -7.39
N SER A 595 18.36 -6.23 -8.20
CA SER A 595 17.87 -4.88 -8.46
C SER A 595 16.88 -4.46 -7.39
N ASP A 596 16.96 -3.19 -7.00
CA ASP A 596 16.10 -2.57 -6.01
C ASP A 596 15.75 -1.14 -6.41
N VAL A 597 14.60 -0.68 -5.90
CA VAL A 597 14.19 0.72 -5.92
C VAL A 597 13.79 1.13 -4.52
N ASN A 598 14.19 2.34 -4.15
CA ASN A 598 13.89 2.93 -2.85
C ASN A 598 12.79 3.99 -2.99
N ILE A 599 11.85 3.97 -2.05
CA ILE A 599 10.80 4.98 -1.90
C ILE A 599 11.06 5.72 -0.60
N ARG A 600 11.28 7.02 -0.69
CA ARG A 600 11.52 7.89 0.46
C ARG A 600 10.34 8.83 0.68
N PHE A 601 9.83 8.89 1.90
CA PHE A 601 8.91 9.94 2.32
C PHE A 601 9.69 11.10 2.95
N LEU A 602 9.40 12.33 2.51
CA LEU A 602 10.09 13.53 2.94
C LEU A 602 9.09 14.68 3.14
N LYS A 603 9.01 15.19 4.37
CA LYS A 603 8.32 16.45 4.67
C LYS A 603 9.26 17.61 4.37
N LEU A 604 8.81 18.56 3.58
CA LEU A 604 9.60 19.76 3.24
C LEU A 604 9.63 20.74 4.42
N SER A 605 10.69 21.55 4.49
CA SER A 605 10.78 22.62 5.48
C SER A 605 9.80 23.75 5.13
N GLU A 606 9.68 24.08 3.84
CA GLU A 606 8.65 24.95 3.31
C GLU A 606 7.59 24.12 2.55
N PRO A 607 6.31 24.11 2.97
CA PRO A 607 5.27 23.40 2.26
C PRO A 607 5.04 24.03 0.87
N ILE A 608 4.83 23.19 -0.14
CA ILE A 608 4.55 23.63 -1.53
C ILE A 608 3.11 24.20 -1.66
N GLY A 609 2.25 23.92 -0.69
CA GLY A 609 0.81 24.24 -0.70
C GLY A 609 -0.03 22.98 -0.98
N ASN A 610 -1.34 23.07 -0.75
CA ASN A 610 -2.25 21.95 -1.00
C ASN A 610 -2.62 21.93 -2.49
N GLU A 611 -2.44 20.79 -3.15
CA GLU A 611 -2.71 20.65 -4.58
C GLU A 611 -4.20 20.44 -4.86
N TYR A 612 -4.87 19.58 -4.08
CA TYR A 612 -6.32 19.31 -4.16
C TYR A 612 -6.79 18.50 -2.94
N GLN A 613 -8.08 18.59 -2.59
CA GLN A 613 -8.70 17.65 -1.65
C GLN A 613 -9.11 16.39 -2.40
N VAL A 614 -8.68 15.24 -1.88
CA VAL A 614 -9.03 13.95 -2.46
C VAL A 614 -10.28 13.41 -1.77
N HIS A 615 -11.37 13.34 -2.51
CA HIS A 615 -12.63 12.78 -2.03
C HIS A 615 -12.66 11.25 -2.17
N ASN A 616 -13.55 10.60 -1.41
CA ASN A 616 -13.88 9.17 -1.57
C ASN A 616 -12.72 8.19 -1.35
N ARG A 617 -11.90 8.46 -0.32
CA ARG A 617 -10.77 7.60 0.03
C ARG A 617 -11.12 6.52 1.05
N THR A 618 -10.32 5.45 1.06
CA THR A 618 -10.38 4.46 2.13
C THR A 618 -9.87 5.03 3.45
N SER A 619 -10.43 4.55 4.56
CA SER A 619 -9.97 4.95 5.89
C SER A 619 -8.55 4.46 6.19
N ILE A 620 -8.11 3.34 5.62
CA ILE A 620 -6.71 2.88 5.68
C ILE A 620 -5.78 3.88 4.99
N ALA A 621 -6.13 4.37 3.79
CA ALA A 621 -5.29 5.35 3.09
C ALA A 621 -5.15 6.65 3.90
N LYS A 622 -6.27 7.14 4.47
CA LYS A 622 -6.27 8.29 5.38
C LYS A 622 -5.44 8.05 6.64
N PHE A 623 -5.48 6.83 7.19
CA PHE A 623 -4.63 6.44 8.32
C PHE A 623 -3.14 6.46 7.97
N ILE A 624 -2.73 5.86 6.86
CA ILE A 624 -1.33 5.84 6.42
C ILE A 624 -0.81 7.27 6.22
N GLU A 625 -1.60 8.13 5.60
CA GLU A 625 -1.24 9.53 5.42
C GLU A 625 -1.02 10.26 6.75
N ASN A 626 -1.96 10.15 7.69
CA ASN A 626 -1.85 10.79 8.99
C ASN A 626 -0.67 10.21 9.79
N CYS A 627 -0.45 8.90 9.69
CA CYS A 627 0.69 8.22 10.30
C CYS A 627 2.01 8.77 9.75
N ILE A 628 2.19 8.85 8.43
CA ILE A 628 3.40 9.42 7.80
C ILE A 628 3.60 10.89 8.20
N GLY A 629 2.52 11.66 8.36
CA GLY A 629 2.56 13.07 8.73
C GLY A 629 2.96 13.32 10.19
N ASP A 630 2.46 12.50 11.11
CA ASP A 630 2.45 12.77 12.56
C ASP A 630 3.02 11.63 13.43
N PHE A 631 3.74 10.66 12.85
CA PHE A 631 4.30 9.49 13.58
C PHE A 631 5.14 9.85 14.82
N HIS A 632 5.72 11.05 14.87
CA HIS A 632 6.51 11.53 16.00
C HIS A 632 5.72 11.64 17.32
N ASN A 633 4.40 11.74 17.24
CA ASN A 633 3.52 11.81 18.41
C ASN A 633 3.09 10.43 18.93
N PHE A 634 3.43 9.35 18.21
CA PHE A 634 3.01 8.02 18.60
C PHE A 634 3.90 7.49 19.72
N PRO A 635 3.31 6.98 20.83
CA PRO A 635 4.07 6.39 21.93
C PRO A 635 4.98 5.24 21.46
N THR A 636 6.22 5.21 21.94
CA THR A 636 7.18 4.12 21.74
C THR A 636 7.56 3.49 23.07
N ILE A 637 7.89 2.19 23.05
CA ILE A 637 8.57 1.56 24.18
C ILE A 637 10.02 2.01 24.11
N SER A 638 10.52 2.64 25.18
CA SER A 638 11.88 3.14 25.23
C SER A 638 12.90 2.01 25.09
N ASN A 639 13.93 2.23 24.27
CA ASN A 639 15.05 1.30 24.13
C ASN A 639 16.16 1.55 25.16
N ASP A 640 15.95 2.43 26.15
CA ASP A 640 16.92 2.68 27.21
C ASP A 640 17.08 1.46 28.12
N LEU A 641 18.19 0.73 27.93
CA LEU A 641 18.55 -0.45 28.71
C LEU A 641 18.85 -0.13 30.18
N ARG A 642 19.07 1.14 30.53
CA ARG A 642 19.26 1.58 31.93
C ARG A 642 17.96 1.51 32.75
N LEU A 643 16.81 1.49 32.08
CA LEU A 643 15.50 1.37 32.73
C LEU A 643 15.06 -0.10 32.77
N LEU A 644 14.58 -0.52 33.94
CA LEU A 644 13.90 -1.82 34.07
C LEU A 644 12.76 -1.90 33.05
N ARG A 645 12.56 -3.07 32.47
CA ARG A 645 11.51 -3.31 31.46
C ARG A 645 10.13 -2.87 31.95
N LYS A 646 9.80 -3.15 33.22
CA LYS A 646 8.56 -2.71 33.87
C LYS A 646 8.39 -1.19 33.88
N ASP A 647 9.46 -0.44 34.14
CA ASP A 647 9.41 1.03 34.16
C ASP A 647 9.24 1.62 32.77
N ARG A 648 9.86 1.00 31.76
CA ARG A 648 9.66 1.37 30.35
C ARG A 648 8.22 1.15 29.91
N VAL A 649 7.63 0.02 30.30
CA VAL A 649 6.22 -0.29 30.02
C VAL A 649 5.26 0.64 30.77
N ASN A 650 5.56 1.01 32.02
CA ASN A 650 4.77 1.99 32.76
C ASN A 650 4.71 3.34 32.03
N LYS A 651 5.86 3.87 31.62
CA LYS A 651 5.94 5.12 30.84
C LYS A 651 5.22 5.01 29.51
N PHE A 652 5.33 3.86 28.83
CA PHE A 652 4.60 3.62 27.60
C PHE A 652 3.09 3.71 27.84
N ILE A 653 2.55 3.02 28.85
CA ILE A 653 1.11 3.02 29.17
C ILE A 653 0.62 4.44 29.51
N GLU A 654 1.37 5.22 30.29
CA GLU A 654 1.01 6.61 30.62
C GLU A 654 0.98 7.52 29.38
N ASN A 655 2.01 7.42 28.53
CA ASN A 655 2.04 8.14 27.25
C ASN A 655 0.90 7.70 26.33
N PHE A 656 0.56 6.41 26.37
CA PHE A 656 -0.50 5.83 25.56
C PHE A 656 -1.90 6.28 26.00
N LYS A 657 -2.13 6.46 27.31
CA LYS A 657 -3.36 7.07 27.84
C LYS A 657 -3.53 8.49 27.33
N THR A 658 -2.46 9.30 27.40
CA THR A 658 -2.47 10.68 26.88
C THR A 658 -2.71 10.72 25.38
N PHE A 659 -2.06 9.83 24.63
CA PHE A 659 -2.25 9.70 23.18
C PHE A 659 -3.70 9.32 22.83
N LYS A 660 -4.28 8.34 23.54
CA LYS A 660 -5.69 7.95 23.37
C LYS A 660 -6.62 9.15 23.53
N GLU A 661 -6.46 9.93 24.60
CA GLU A 661 -7.29 11.11 24.88
C GLU A 661 -7.12 12.24 23.85
N GLN A 662 -5.92 12.40 23.29
CA GLN A 662 -5.64 13.42 22.29
C GLN A 662 -6.24 13.07 20.91
N TYR A 663 -6.20 11.81 20.51
CA TYR A 663 -6.52 11.39 19.13
C TYR A 663 -7.91 10.75 18.97
N LEU A 664 -8.49 10.18 20.03
CA LEU A 664 -9.83 9.60 19.98
C LEU A 664 -10.87 10.59 20.52
N LEU A 665 -11.57 11.24 19.60
CA LEU A 665 -12.64 12.20 19.93
C LEU A 665 -13.87 11.48 20.49
N SER A 666 -14.46 12.03 21.55
CA SER A 666 -15.74 11.61 22.11
C SER A 666 -16.88 12.45 21.52
N ASN A 667 -17.79 11.78 20.80
CA ASN A 667 -19.04 12.28 20.19
C ASN A 667 -18.96 12.64 18.70
N PHE A 668 -19.95 12.12 17.97
CA PHE A 668 -20.18 12.38 16.56
C PHE A 668 -21.59 12.96 16.39
N ASP A 669 -21.68 14.17 15.86
CA ASP A 669 -22.94 14.72 15.38
C ASP A 669 -22.95 14.61 13.85
N PHE A 670 -23.67 13.61 13.33
CA PHE A 670 -23.78 13.37 11.89
C PHE A 670 -24.72 14.37 11.18
N GLY A 671 -25.29 15.33 11.92
CA GLY A 671 -26.13 16.40 11.42
C GLY A 671 -27.61 16.02 11.30
N PRO A 672 -28.51 17.02 11.19
CA PRO A 672 -29.96 16.84 11.18
C PRO A 672 -30.56 16.53 9.80
N ASP A 673 -29.77 16.53 8.71
CA ASP A 673 -30.25 16.44 7.32
C ASP A 673 -30.78 15.04 6.95
N LEU A 674 -31.96 14.73 7.48
CA LEU A 674 -32.80 13.58 7.13
C LEU A 674 -33.75 13.89 5.97
N HIS A 675 -33.63 15.05 5.32
CA HIS A 675 -34.51 15.42 4.22
C HIS A 675 -34.16 14.58 2.98
N PRO A 676 -35.07 13.72 2.51
CA PRO A 676 -34.84 12.90 1.34
C PRO A 676 -34.68 13.78 0.09
N SER A 677 -33.70 13.47 -0.75
CA SER A 677 -33.55 14.07 -2.07
C SER A 677 -34.53 13.45 -3.07
N SER A 678 -34.45 13.82 -4.35
CA SER A 678 -35.34 13.33 -5.41
C SER A 678 -35.37 11.81 -5.54
N ASP A 679 -34.22 11.16 -5.37
CA ASP A 679 -34.06 9.70 -5.43
C ASP A 679 -33.22 9.17 -4.26
N PHE A 680 -33.29 7.86 -4.08
CA PHE A 680 -32.67 7.18 -2.94
C PHE A 680 -31.14 7.15 -3.06
N GLU A 681 -30.61 6.92 -4.25
CA GLU A 681 -29.17 6.88 -4.53
C GLU A 681 -28.50 8.23 -4.21
N THR A 682 -29.04 9.33 -4.71
CA THR A 682 -28.57 10.70 -4.47
C THR A 682 -28.66 11.07 -3.01
N THR A 683 -29.72 10.63 -2.32
CA THR A 683 -29.85 10.83 -0.87
C THR A 683 -28.69 10.15 -0.13
N LEU A 684 -28.36 8.90 -0.46
CA LEU A 684 -27.24 8.18 0.15
C LEU A 684 -25.88 8.81 -0.20
N LYS A 685 -25.67 9.18 -1.47
CA LYS A 685 -24.41 9.81 -1.91
C LYS A 685 -24.14 11.10 -1.13
N LYS A 686 -25.09 12.02 -1.14
CA LYS A 686 -24.94 13.34 -0.54
C LYS A 686 -24.89 13.31 0.99
N ASN A 687 -25.80 12.57 1.62
CA ASN A 687 -25.98 12.64 3.07
C ASN A 687 -25.16 11.59 3.83
N PHE A 688 -24.70 10.51 3.19
CA PHE A 688 -23.89 9.47 3.83
C PHE A 688 -22.47 9.36 3.26
N ILE A 689 -22.31 9.16 1.94
CA ILE A 689 -21.00 8.88 1.33
C ILE A 689 -20.08 10.11 1.36
N GLU A 690 -20.63 11.29 1.06
CA GLU A 690 -19.91 12.56 1.04
C GLU A 690 -19.84 13.24 2.42
N ASN A 691 -20.53 12.71 3.43
CA ASN A 691 -20.59 13.30 4.75
C ASN A 691 -19.23 13.18 5.47
N SER A 692 -18.61 14.34 5.72
CA SER A 692 -17.28 14.42 6.32
C SER A 692 -17.21 13.84 7.74
N VAL A 693 -18.31 13.90 8.50
CA VAL A 693 -18.40 13.33 9.86
C VAL A 693 -18.42 11.81 9.79
N VAL A 694 -19.16 11.23 8.84
CA VAL A 694 -19.16 9.76 8.58
C VAL A 694 -17.75 9.29 8.21
N ILE A 695 -17.10 9.97 7.27
CA ILE A 695 -15.73 9.63 6.85
C ILE A 695 -14.75 9.74 8.03
N GLN A 696 -14.92 10.73 8.91
CA GLN A 696 -14.10 10.88 10.10
C GLN A 696 -14.35 9.77 11.13
N ALA A 697 -15.60 9.38 11.36
CA ALA A 697 -15.95 8.28 12.26
C ALA A 697 -15.38 6.94 11.78
N GLN A 698 -15.50 6.64 10.47
CA GLN A 698 -14.89 5.45 9.84
C GLN A 698 -13.37 5.41 10.02
N TYR A 699 -12.71 6.56 9.85
CA TYR A 699 -11.28 6.70 10.11
C TYR A 699 -10.91 6.44 11.57
N LEU A 700 -11.67 7.00 12.52
CA LEU A 700 -11.40 6.82 13.95
C LEU A 700 -11.62 5.37 14.40
N TYR A 701 -12.53 4.62 13.77
CA TYR A 701 -12.66 3.18 14.00
C TYR A 701 -11.37 2.43 13.63
N ILE A 702 -10.77 2.77 12.49
CA ILE A 702 -9.50 2.17 12.05
C ILE A 702 -8.35 2.57 12.97
N LEU A 703 -8.27 3.85 13.37
CA LEU A 703 -7.28 4.32 14.33
C LEU A 703 -7.42 3.61 15.67
N ALA A 704 -8.64 3.48 16.20
CA ALA A 704 -8.90 2.76 17.45
C ALA A 704 -8.49 1.29 17.35
N THR A 705 -8.69 0.64 16.20
CA THR A 705 -8.23 -0.74 16.01
C THR A 705 -6.70 -0.86 15.95
N PHE A 706 -6.03 0.13 15.34
CA PHE A 706 -4.58 0.20 15.34
C PHE A 706 -4.03 0.40 16.77
N ILE A 707 -4.65 1.28 17.54
CA ILE A 707 -4.33 1.53 18.96
C ILE A 707 -4.53 0.24 19.79
N GLU A 708 -5.63 -0.48 19.60
CA GLU A 708 -5.88 -1.78 20.26
C GLU A 708 -4.73 -2.76 20.02
N SER A 709 -4.23 -2.85 18.77
CA SER A 709 -3.10 -3.74 18.40
C SER A 709 -1.79 -3.41 19.12
N GLY A 710 -1.60 -2.15 19.56
CA GLY A 710 -0.43 -1.74 20.34
C GLY A 710 -0.48 -2.19 21.80
N LEU A 711 -1.67 -2.39 22.35
CA LEU A 711 -1.85 -2.80 23.74
C LEU A 711 -1.75 -4.32 23.93
N THR A 712 -2.25 -5.11 22.97
CA THR A 712 -2.34 -6.58 23.09
C THR A 712 -1.01 -7.26 23.46
N PRO A 713 0.15 -6.92 22.85
CA PRO A 713 1.41 -7.58 23.17
C PRO A 713 1.96 -7.28 24.57
N ILE A 714 1.49 -6.20 25.21
CA ILE A 714 1.98 -5.72 26.51
C ILE A 714 1.07 -6.22 27.66
N SER A 715 -0.06 -6.84 27.33
CA SER A 715 -1.02 -7.40 28.30
C SER A 715 -0.38 -8.32 29.34
N PHE A 716 0.64 -9.11 28.98
CA PHE A 716 1.32 -10.02 29.91
C PHE A 716 2.03 -9.31 31.07
N GLU A 717 2.47 -8.06 30.89
CA GLU A 717 3.25 -7.34 31.91
C GLU A 717 2.36 -6.60 32.92
N LYS A 718 1.20 -6.11 32.47
CA LYS A 718 0.21 -5.39 33.27
C LYS A 718 -1.22 -5.75 32.83
N PRO A 719 -1.68 -6.98 33.09
CA PRO A 719 -2.93 -7.48 32.54
C PRO A 719 -4.12 -6.60 32.92
N THR A 720 -4.27 -6.28 34.20
CA THR A 720 -5.44 -5.53 34.69
C THR A 720 -5.55 -4.12 34.10
N GLU A 721 -4.44 -3.39 33.96
CA GLU A 721 -4.47 -2.02 33.43
C GLU A 721 -4.68 -2.01 31.92
N VAL A 722 -4.02 -2.94 31.22
CA VAL A 722 -4.15 -3.10 29.76
C VAL A 722 -5.56 -3.58 29.40
N ASP A 723 -6.12 -4.53 30.13
CA ASP A 723 -7.47 -5.07 29.90
C ASP A 723 -8.55 -3.98 30.02
N VAL A 724 -8.41 -3.08 31.02
CA VAL A 724 -9.32 -1.93 31.16
C VAL A 724 -9.23 -1.01 29.94
N MET A 725 -8.01 -0.68 29.48
CA MET A 725 -7.83 0.18 28.31
C MET A 725 -8.33 -0.48 27.02
N VAL A 726 -8.07 -1.77 26.83
CA VAL A 726 -8.58 -2.53 25.68
C VAL A 726 -10.10 -2.53 25.69
N LYS A 727 -10.73 -2.75 26.85
CA LYS A 727 -12.18 -2.70 26.98
C LYS A 727 -12.74 -1.31 26.65
N GLU A 728 -12.12 -0.23 27.14
CA GLU A 728 -12.53 1.14 26.79
C GLU A 728 -12.44 1.40 25.27
N ILE A 729 -11.41 0.88 24.60
CA ILE A 729 -11.26 1.01 23.14
C ILE A 729 -12.31 0.17 22.40
N GLN A 730 -12.63 -1.02 22.89
CA GLN A 730 -13.70 -1.86 22.34
C GLN A 730 -15.07 -1.21 22.48
N ASP A 731 -15.36 -0.64 23.65
CA ASP A 731 -16.58 0.13 23.91
C ASP A 731 -16.65 1.37 23.00
N TYR A 732 -15.52 2.05 22.79
CA TYR A 732 -15.42 3.18 21.85
C TYR A 732 -15.69 2.77 20.39
N LYS A 733 -15.08 1.68 19.92
CA LYS A 733 -15.33 1.13 18.57
C LYS A 733 -16.80 0.77 18.38
N LYS A 734 -17.41 0.12 19.38
CA LYS A 734 -18.83 -0.24 19.37
C LYS A 734 -19.73 0.99 19.36
N SER A 735 -19.35 2.06 20.08
CA SER A 735 -20.05 3.34 20.04
C SER A 735 -20.03 3.98 18.65
N ILE A 736 -18.86 3.99 17.98
CA ILE A 736 -18.75 4.45 16.58
C ILE A 736 -19.64 3.63 15.66
N GLU A 737 -19.52 2.30 15.73
CA GLU A 737 -20.30 1.37 14.91
C GLU A 737 -21.80 1.63 15.08
N ASN A 738 -22.27 1.67 16.32
CA ASN A 738 -23.67 1.94 16.63
C ASN A 738 -24.13 3.31 16.10
N SER A 739 -23.29 4.34 16.21
CA SER A 739 -23.67 5.69 15.78
C SER A 739 -23.77 5.79 14.26
N ILE A 740 -22.85 5.15 13.52
CA ILE A 740 -22.92 5.04 12.04
C ILE A 740 -24.16 4.23 11.62
N ILE A 741 -24.42 3.10 12.29
CA ILE A 741 -25.60 2.26 12.03
C ILE A 741 -26.87 3.08 12.23
N ILE A 742 -27.03 3.73 13.39
CA ILE A 742 -28.21 4.54 13.71
C ILE A 742 -28.44 5.60 12.63
N TYR A 743 -27.40 6.34 12.27
CA TYR A 743 -27.49 7.38 11.26
C TYR A 743 -27.92 6.84 9.89
N LEU A 744 -27.25 5.80 9.39
CA LEU A 744 -27.58 5.19 8.10
C LEU A 744 -29.00 4.62 8.09
N ARG A 745 -29.41 3.92 9.16
CA ARG A 745 -30.78 3.35 9.27
C ARG A 745 -31.83 4.44 9.30
N LYS A 746 -31.62 5.52 10.07
CA LYS A 746 -32.54 6.67 10.11
C LYS A 746 -32.69 7.33 8.74
N LEU A 747 -31.61 7.45 7.99
CA LEU A 747 -31.65 8.00 6.62
C LEU A 747 -32.47 7.10 5.69
N ILE A 748 -32.25 5.79 5.72
CA ILE A 748 -32.99 4.82 4.89
C ILE A 748 -34.47 4.79 5.27
N LEU A 749 -34.78 4.60 6.56
CA LEU A 749 -36.16 4.53 7.05
C LEU A 749 -36.89 5.86 6.87
N GLY A 750 -36.20 6.99 7.04
CA GLY A 750 -36.73 8.32 6.77
C GLY A 750 -37.13 8.52 5.31
N PHE A 751 -36.33 8.01 4.36
CA PHE A 751 -36.67 8.08 2.94
C PHE A 751 -37.92 7.27 2.58
N TYR A 752 -38.12 6.12 3.22
CA TYR A 752 -39.25 5.21 2.97
C TYR A 752 -40.44 5.39 3.93
N ASN A 753 -40.39 6.38 4.82
CA ASN A 753 -41.47 6.64 5.76
C ASN A 753 -42.78 6.98 5.03
N GLY A 754 -43.80 6.13 5.15
CA GLY A 754 -45.08 6.27 4.45
C GLY A 754 -45.03 5.95 2.95
N LYS A 755 -43.92 5.42 2.42
CA LYS A 755 -43.82 4.88 1.05
C LYS A 755 -44.09 3.37 1.06
N THR A 756 -44.79 2.89 0.04
CA THR A 756 -45.05 1.45 -0.12
C THR A 756 -43.90 0.76 -0.83
N VAL A 757 -43.32 -0.25 -0.19
CA VAL A 757 -42.32 -1.16 -0.78
C VAL A 757 -43.02 -2.45 -1.16
N THR A 758 -42.94 -2.86 -2.42
CA THR A 758 -43.69 -4.00 -2.94
C THR A 758 -42.98 -5.33 -2.75
N ASP A 759 -41.65 -5.35 -2.78
CA ASP A 759 -40.83 -6.55 -2.67
C ASP A 759 -40.64 -7.01 -1.22
N GLU A 760 -40.70 -8.33 -1.00
CA GLU A 760 -40.59 -8.92 0.34
C GLU A 760 -39.19 -8.73 0.95
N TYR A 761 -38.12 -8.75 0.15
CA TYR A 761 -36.76 -8.52 0.61
C TYR A 761 -36.56 -7.09 1.13
N GLY A 762 -37.10 -6.09 0.45
CA GLY A 762 -37.10 -4.69 0.88
C GLY A 762 -37.91 -4.48 2.15
N LYS A 763 -39.12 -5.05 2.24
CA LYS A 763 -39.92 -5.01 3.48
C LYS A 763 -39.17 -5.66 4.64
N PHE A 764 -38.58 -6.83 4.42
CA PHE A 764 -37.78 -7.55 5.41
C PHE A 764 -36.59 -6.71 5.89
N SER A 765 -35.87 -6.08 4.96
CA SER A 765 -34.75 -5.19 5.25
C SER A 765 -35.18 -4.01 6.12
N LEU A 766 -36.26 -3.31 5.75
CA LEU A 766 -36.77 -2.18 6.54
C LEU A 766 -37.23 -2.58 7.95
N ILE A 767 -37.96 -3.69 8.10
CA ILE A 767 -38.43 -4.19 9.40
C ILE A 767 -37.23 -4.55 10.30
N THR A 768 -36.24 -5.25 9.76
CA THR A 768 -35.04 -5.64 10.52
C THR A 768 -34.16 -4.45 10.87
N MET A 769 -34.07 -3.43 10.01
CA MET A 769 -33.40 -2.16 10.33
C MET A 769 -34.12 -1.41 11.46
N LEU A 770 -35.46 -1.38 11.46
CA LEU A 770 -36.24 -0.75 12.52
C LEU A 770 -36.07 -1.47 13.86
N LYS A 771 -36.09 -2.81 13.88
CA LYS A 771 -35.78 -3.60 15.08
C LYS A 771 -34.37 -3.31 15.60
N GLN A 772 -33.39 -3.24 14.70
CA GLN A 772 -32.01 -2.91 15.08
C GLN A 772 -31.92 -1.53 15.73
N LEU A 773 -32.65 -0.52 15.25
CA LEU A 773 -32.73 0.79 15.90
C LEU A 773 -33.32 0.72 17.31
N ARG A 774 -34.41 -0.04 17.49
CA ARG A 774 -35.04 -0.22 18.81
C ARG A 774 -34.09 -0.90 19.80
N ARG A 775 -33.35 -1.92 19.37
CA ARG A 775 -32.29 -2.57 20.18
C ARG A 775 -31.16 -1.61 20.58
N LEU A 776 -30.92 -0.58 19.78
CA LEU A 776 -29.94 0.47 20.07
C LEU A 776 -30.52 1.64 20.88
N ASN A 777 -31.70 1.45 21.49
CA ASN A 777 -32.45 2.44 22.27
C ASN A 777 -32.89 3.69 21.48
N ASP A 778 -33.05 3.57 20.17
CA ASP A 778 -33.60 4.64 19.33
C ASP A 778 -35.13 4.50 19.22
N VAL A 779 -35.86 5.50 19.72
CA VAL A 779 -37.34 5.50 19.83
C VAL A 779 -38.01 6.14 18.61
N THR A 780 -37.28 6.37 17.52
CA THR A 780 -37.85 7.02 16.33
C THR A 780 -38.89 6.09 15.67
N GLU A 781 -40.12 6.58 15.50
CA GLU A 781 -41.18 5.84 14.83
C GLU A 781 -41.20 6.11 13.32
N PHE A 782 -41.37 5.03 12.55
CA PHE A 782 -41.47 5.08 11.09
C PHE A 782 -42.67 4.24 10.63
N ASN A 783 -43.41 4.74 9.65
CA ASN A 783 -44.53 4.04 9.04
C ASN A 783 -44.02 3.15 7.90
N ILE A 784 -43.85 1.86 8.20
CA ILE A 784 -43.40 0.81 7.27
C ILE A 784 -44.32 -0.42 7.34
N SER A 785 -44.12 -1.41 6.46
CA SER A 785 -44.90 -2.65 6.45
C SER A 785 -44.80 -3.44 7.77
N GLU A 786 -45.88 -4.10 8.17
CA GLU A 786 -45.98 -4.78 9.47
C GLU A 786 -45.25 -6.13 9.54
N SER A 787 -45.20 -6.88 8.43
CA SER A 787 -44.52 -8.18 8.35
C SER A 787 -43.95 -8.46 6.96
N ALA A 788 -42.96 -9.34 6.90
CA ALA A 788 -42.34 -9.82 5.67
C ALA A 788 -41.87 -11.27 5.82
N ALA A 789 -41.88 -12.02 4.73
CA ALA A 789 -41.35 -13.37 4.67
C ALA A 789 -40.45 -13.55 3.45
N VAL A 790 -39.19 -13.95 3.68
CA VAL A 790 -38.20 -14.16 2.62
C VAL A 790 -37.69 -15.60 2.63
N THR A 791 -37.52 -16.18 1.46
CA THR A 791 -36.97 -17.53 1.31
C THR A 791 -35.66 -17.45 0.54
N THR A 792 -34.54 -17.57 1.24
CA THR A 792 -33.21 -17.59 0.63
C THR A 792 -32.84 -19.01 0.22
N LYS A 793 -32.34 -19.18 -1.00
CA LYS A 793 -32.01 -20.48 -1.57
C LYS A 793 -30.51 -20.57 -1.88
N THR A 794 -29.97 -21.77 -1.72
CA THR A 794 -28.65 -22.17 -2.23
C THR A 794 -28.82 -23.33 -3.20
N ARG A 795 -27.72 -23.79 -3.81
CA ARG A 795 -27.73 -24.99 -4.65
C ARG A 795 -28.20 -26.25 -3.89
N TYR A 796 -28.05 -26.30 -2.57
CA TYR A 796 -28.24 -27.52 -1.78
C TYR A 796 -29.42 -27.46 -0.81
N TYR A 797 -29.82 -26.27 -0.35
CA TYR A 797 -30.89 -26.09 0.63
C TYR A 797 -31.51 -24.69 0.53
N SER A 798 -32.71 -24.54 1.09
CA SER A 798 -33.44 -23.28 1.19
C SER A 798 -33.94 -23.07 2.59
N GLU A 799 -33.85 -21.84 3.10
CA GLU A 799 -34.39 -21.47 4.41
C GLU A 799 -35.35 -20.29 4.26
N THR A 800 -36.43 -20.31 5.05
CA THR A 800 -37.40 -19.22 5.10
C THR A 800 -37.25 -18.47 6.41
N PHE A 801 -37.41 -17.15 6.34
CA PHE A 801 -37.29 -16.23 7.48
C PHE A 801 -38.52 -15.35 7.51
N GLN A 802 -39.10 -15.19 8.70
CA GLN A 802 -40.26 -14.34 8.92
C GLN A 802 -39.93 -13.28 9.96
N VAL A 803 -40.32 -12.04 9.69
CA VAL A 803 -40.14 -10.92 10.61
C VAL A 803 -41.42 -10.08 10.66
N SER A 804 -41.79 -9.65 11.86
CA SER A 804 -42.86 -8.70 12.13
C SER A 804 -42.35 -7.59 13.02
N VAL A 805 -42.87 -6.37 12.84
CA VAL A 805 -42.54 -5.20 13.68
C VAL A 805 -42.84 -5.45 15.17
N ASN A 806 -43.75 -6.37 15.47
CA ASN A 806 -44.20 -6.69 16.82
C ASN A 806 -43.48 -7.90 17.46
N ASP A 807 -42.53 -8.54 16.77
CA ASP A 807 -41.80 -9.65 17.39
C ASP A 807 -40.97 -9.15 18.58
N ILE A 808 -40.89 -9.96 19.62
CA ILE A 808 -40.05 -9.69 20.79
C ILE A 808 -38.59 -9.87 20.37
N ASP A 809 -37.79 -8.83 20.57
CA ASP A 809 -36.35 -8.91 20.33
C ASP A 809 -35.69 -9.82 21.37
N ASP A 810 -35.00 -10.85 20.89
CA ASP A 810 -34.17 -11.71 21.72
C ASP A 810 -32.77 -11.10 21.80
N ASP A 811 -32.50 -10.39 22.91
CA ASP A 811 -31.27 -9.58 23.12
C ASP A 811 -29.97 -10.39 23.02
N ASN A 812 -30.04 -11.72 23.11
CA ASN A 812 -28.86 -12.60 23.15
C ASN A 812 -28.46 -13.20 21.79
N ASN A 813 -29.24 -13.01 20.72
CA ASN A 813 -28.97 -13.66 19.44
C ASN A 813 -28.39 -12.69 18.38
N LEU A 814 -27.08 -12.84 18.11
CA LEU A 814 -26.35 -12.23 16.99
C LEU A 814 -26.72 -12.83 15.62
N HIS A 815 -27.53 -13.90 15.62
CA HIS A 815 -27.94 -14.63 14.43
C HIS A 815 -29.44 -14.46 14.18
N ILE A 816 -29.82 -14.42 12.90
CA ILE A 816 -31.23 -14.51 12.53
C ILE A 816 -31.65 -15.98 12.44
N VAL A 817 -32.75 -16.32 13.10
CA VAL A 817 -33.25 -17.69 13.15
C VAL A 817 -34.27 -17.90 12.03
N SER A 818 -34.07 -18.96 11.25
CA SER A 818 -34.99 -19.40 10.20
C SER A 818 -36.22 -20.10 10.80
N THR A 819 -37.26 -20.29 9.99
CA THR A 819 -38.48 -21.04 10.39
C THR A 819 -38.19 -22.51 10.74
N SER A 820 -37.04 -23.04 10.34
CA SER A 820 -36.56 -24.38 10.68
C SER A 820 -35.76 -24.44 11.99
N GLY A 821 -35.50 -23.29 12.62
CA GLY A 821 -34.75 -23.19 13.88
C GLY A 821 -33.23 -23.02 13.73
N HIS A 822 -32.70 -22.92 12.50
CA HIS A 822 -31.27 -22.67 12.27
C HIS A 822 -30.92 -21.19 12.34
N GLY A 823 -29.84 -20.84 13.04
CA GLY A 823 -29.29 -19.49 13.14
C GLY A 823 -28.30 -19.17 12.01
N TRP A 824 -28.47 -18.01 11.37
CA TRP A 824 -27.66 -17.56 10.24
C TRP A 824 -27.08 -16.16 10.47
N THR A 825 -25.93 -15.89 9.84
CA THR A 825 -25.36 -14.54 9.78
C THR A 825 -26.16 -13.66 8.82
N GLN A 826 -26.23 -12.37 9.09
CA GLN A 826 -26.91 -11.39 8.24
C GLN A 826 -25.90 -10.54 7.45
N CYS A 827 -26.35 -9.99 6.33
CA CYS A 827 -25.64 -8.92 5.64
C CYS A 827 -25.61 -7.67 6.53
N GLN A 828 -24.43 -7.10 6.74
CA GLN A 828 -24.29 -5.92 7.60
C GLN A 828 -25.02 -4.69 7.05
N LEU A 829 -25.08 -4.53 5.72
CA LEU A 829 -25.75 -3.38 5.11
C LEU A 829 -27.28 -3.52 5.06
N THR A 830 -27.79 -4.70 4.70
CA THR A 830 -29.22 -4.88 4.36
C THR A 830 -29.98 -5.74 5.37
N ASN A 831 -29.29 -6.32 6.35
CA ASN A 831 -29.82 -7.26 7.36
C ASN A 831 -30.47 -8.54 6.79
N ILE A 832 -30.36 -8.77 5.47
CA ILE A 832 -30.87 -10.01 4.85
C ILE A 832 -30.02 -11.23 5.27
N PRO A 833 -30.61 -12.42 5.40
CA PRO A 833 -29.87 -13.63 5.79
C PRO A 833 -28.85 -14.07 4.73
N LEU A 834 -27.63 -14.40 5.16
CA LEU A 834 -26.56 -14.91 4.31
C LEU A 834 -26.45 -16.43 4.45
N LEU A 835 -27.02 -17.16 3.48
CA LEU A 835 -26.89 -18.64 3.41
C LEU A 835 -25.71 -19.07 2.54
N GLN A 836 -25.36 -18.27 1.54
CA GLN A 836 -24.30 -18.61 0.61
C GLN A 836 -22.92 -18.37 1.23
N MET A 837 -21.99 -19.31 1.01
CA MET A 837 -20.59 -19.14 1.40
C MET A 837 -19.85 -18.10 0.55
N ASN A 838 -20.38 -17.77 -0.63
CA ASN A 838 -19.83 -16.70 -1.46
C ASN A 838 -20.55 -15.39 -1.13
N ASN A 839 -19.99 -14.63 -0.21
CA ASN A 839 -20.42 -13.28 0.14
C ASN A 839 -19.24 -12.33 -0.02
N LYS A 840 -19.49 -11.01 -0.03
CA LYS A 840 -18.43 -10.02 0.00
C LYS A 840 -17.98 -9.81 1.44
N THR A 841 -16.69 -9.62 1.66
CA THR A 841 -16.13 -9.21 2.96
C THR A 841 -15.23 -8.02 2.82
N ASP A 842 -15.10 -7.22 3.87
CA ASP A 842 -14.11 -6.15 3.89
C ASP A 842 -12.67 -6.69 3.90
N GLU A 843 -11.70 -5.82 3.63
CA GLU A 843 -10.26 -6.16 3.56
C GLU A 843 -9.69 -6.82 4.82
N ARG A 844 -10.41 -6.75 5.95
CA ARG A 844 -10.04 -7.39 7.22
C ARG A 844 -10.88 -8.62 7.55
N ALA A 845 -11.78 -9.03 6.66
CA ALA A 845 -12.71 -10.14 6.80
C ALA A 845 -13.58 -10.09 8.09
N GLN A 846 -13.90 -8.88 8.56
CA GLN A 846 -14.71 -8.64 9.76
C GLN A 846 -16.21 -8.56 9.43
N PHE A 847 -16.55 -7.82 8.38
CA PHE A 847 -17.93 -7.51 8.00
C PHE A 847 -18.30 -8.24 6.71
N ARG A 848 -19.52 -8.80 6.67
CA ARG A 848 -20.02 -9.59 5.55
C ARG A 848 -21.17 -8.88 4.85
N TYR A 849 -21.16 -8.92 3.53
CA TYR A 849 -22.09 -8.23 2.64
C TYR A 849 -22.65 -9.21 1.60
N ALA A 850 -23.93 -9.05 1.28
CA ALA A 850 -24.56 -9.83 0.22
C ALA A 850 -23.98 -9.44 -1.15
N ILE A 851 -23.96 -10.39 -2.08
CA ILE A 851 -23.73 -10.11 -3.49
C ILE A 851 -25.08 -9.79 -4.12
N ARG A 852 -25.13 -8.79 -4.99
CA ARG A 852 -26.34 -8.39 -5.73
C ARG A 852 -27.03 -9.61 -6.35
N ASP A 853 -28.36 -9.66 -6.23
CA ASP A 853 -29.22 -10.68 -6.81
C ASP A 853 -30.50 -10.02 -7.33
N GLU A 854 -30.96 -10.41 -8.51
CA GLU A 854 -32.20 -9.89 -9.10
C GLU A 854 -33.42 -10.17 -8.20
N GLU A 855 -33.40 -11.26 -7.43
CA GLU A 855 -34.48 -11.63 -6.50
C GLU A 855 -34.65 -10.63 -5.34
N PHE A 856 -33.63 -9.82 -5.01
CA PHE A 856 -33.65 -8.92 -3.85
C PHE A 856 -34.51 -7.67 -3.99
N GLY A 857 -35.01 -7.36 -5.20
CA GLY A 857 -35.83 -6.17 -5.43
C GLY A 857 -35.05 -4.86 -5.49
N GLU A 858 -35.75 -3.75 -5.74
CA GLU A 858 -35.16 -2.44 -6.06
C GLU A 858 -34.41 -1.82 -4.87
N LEU A 859 -35.01 -1.83 -3.68
CA LEU A 859 -34.45 -1.19 -2.48
C LEU A 859 -33.10 -1.80 -2.11
N VAL A 860 -33.06 -3.13 -1.99
CA VAL A 860 -31.87 -3.87 -1.55
C VAL A 860 -30.77 -3.78 -2.59
N ASN A 861 -31.10 -3.92 -3.87
CA ASN A 861 -30.11 -3.78 -4.94
C ASN A 861 -29.57 -2.35 -5.03
N THR A 862 -30.41 -1.33 -4.88
CA THR A 862 -29.94 0.07 -4.85
C THR A 862 -29.00 0.33 -3.67
N LEU A 863 -29.27 -0.25 -2.49
CA LEU A 863 -28.36 -0.17 -1.32
C LEU A 863 -27.00 -0.80 -1.61
N LEU A 864 -27.00 -2.05 -2.07
CA LEU A 864 -25.77 -2.82 -2.37
C LEU A 864 -24.96 -2.17 -3.50
N ASP A 865 -25.64 -1.52 -4.43
CA ASP A 865 -25.04 -0.82 -5.57
C ASP A 865 -24.46 0.54 -5.21
N THR A 866 -25.10 1.28 -4.31
CA THR A 866 -24.71 2.64 -3.95
C THR A 866 -23.59 2.64 -2.92
N ILE A 867 -23.62 1.69 -1.97
CA ILE A 867 -22.61 1.53 -0.91
C ILE A 867 -21.87 0.21 -1.15
N ASP A 868 -21.04 0.17 -2.21
CA ASP A 868 -20.20 -0.98 -2.54
C ASP A 868 -18.84 -0.91 -1.82
N PHE A 869 -18.89 -0.68 -0.51
CA PHE A 869 -17.76 -0.64 0.40
C PHE A 869 -18.24 -0.91 1.83
N CYS A 870 -17.30 -1.09 2.76
CA CYS A 870 -17.66 -1.32 4.16
C CYS A 870 -18.13 0.00 4.80
N TYR A 871 -19.43 0.16 5.01
CA TYR A 871 -19.99 1.43 5.51
C TYR A 871 -19.55 1.77 6.95
N ILE A 872 -19.07 0.80 7.71
CA ILE A 872 -18.57 0.99 9.09
C ILE A 872 -17.11 1.46 9.07
N THR A 873 -16.27 0.89 8.20
CA THR A 873 -14.82 1.14 8.20
C THR A 873 -14.34 1.98 7.03
N GLY A 874 -15.19 2.31 6.05
CA GLY A 874 -14.83 3.07 4.85
C GLY A 874 -13.87 2.34 3.89
N ASN A 875 -13.59 1.05 4.11
CA ASN A 875 -12.62 0.28 3.32
C ASN A 875 -13.28 -0.57 2.23
N LYS A 876 -12.46 -1.12 1.34
CA LYS A 876 -12.91 -1.92 0.20
C LYS A 876 -13.55 -3.24 0.64
N ILE A 877 -14.48 -3.75 -0.17
CA ILE A 877 -15.09 -5.07 0.02
C ILE A 877 -14.88 -5.92 -1.24
N TYR A 878 -14.66 -7.22 -1.06
CA TYR A 878 -14.42 -8.16 -2.15
C TYR A 878 -15.19 -9.45 -1.94
N PRO A 879 -15.62 -10.14 -3.01
CA PRO A 879 -16.12 -11.50 -2.92
C PRO A 879 -15.09 -12.43 -2.26
N LEU A 880 -15.56 -13.43 -1.50
CA LEU A 880 -14.68 -14.45 -0.91
C LEU A 880 -14.06 -15.39 -1.95
N LYS A 881 -14.76 -15.67 -3.08
CA LYS A 881 -14.32 -16.64 -4.10
C LYS A 881 -14.14 -16.02 -5.48
#